data_AF-A0A1X0KKN5-F1
#
_entry.id   AF-A0A1X0KKN5-F1
#
_cell.length_a   1.000
_cell.length_b   1.000
_cell.length_c   1.000
_cell.angle_alpha   90.00
_cell.angle_beta   90.00
_cell.angle_gamma   90.00
#
_symmetry.space_group_name_H-M   'P 1'
#
loop_
_entity.id
_entity.type
_entity.pdbx_description
1 polymer ?
#
loop_
_entity_poly.entity_id
_entity_poly.type
_entity_poly.pdbx_seq_one_letter_code
_entity_poly.pdbx_strand_id
1 'polypeptide(L)'
;MATQDCAPAVLALVRGLVAEVHARAAPPRVTLDSSFDTLGIGSLELAELLLRVQDKFGVTLPPHILASAETPRDLVAALNPALVLSRPAVRADRGAVPPPATASPAAEPESAPTLNDVLNWHVGASADRTHIRILDDAGDADMTYAALHREAAAVASGLIAHDVMPGEAVAIMLPTCRAYFVTFAGVVLAGAVPVPVYPPSRPSQLADHLRRTAGILANARATMLVTVPEAVTLGHLLRSNVETLRHVVVTETLTRAVEHGTTSLPRPQAGDLALVQYTSGSTGQPKGVALTHRNLLANIRAMGGAAAATGSDTFVSWLPLYHDMGLIGAWLGCMYFGVPLVVMSPQAFLMRPSRWLWAIHDNRASMSAGPNFAYELCLSKIRDDEIEGLDLSCWRLAYNGAEPVSASTIERFGDRFAPYGFRREAMTPVYGLAESSVGLAFPPLGRGPLIDRIRRDAFARSGRAEPARPGERDLRFVACGRPLPGHEIRIVDAAGNELGDRREGRVEFRGPSATAGYFNNPAATRALFHGDWLDTGDLGYTVEADLYVTGRIKDMIIRAGRNLHPAELEEAVGNIQGVRKGCVAVFASPDPSGGPERLVVMAETRAVRDDARAALRSEIASATVDLLGVAPDEVVLAPPRTVLKTSSGKIRRAASRALYQAGRIGARPRAVWWELVRLRLRGAAPSLRRARRAAGDVAFAGYAWAVYTVLGMHVALLLLLLPRADWRRRVARAAVRLLARLTGTPISVHGLDGLPSGTSIAVVNHPSWIDPLALAAVMPQSFRFVAAEVLEHQGVNGFVLRRLGHQFVERHEREHGVADTDRLTGLVRAGQSFVIFPEGRLARAPGLRPFHMGAFVVAARTGVPVTPVGIRGTRTILRPEHHFPRHGAIDITVGQPIAPAGDNWAAAVELRHAVRDAVLILSGEPDVE
;
A
#
# COMPACT_ATOMS: atom_id res chain seq x y z
N MET A 1 -12.48 40.28 24.12
CA MET A 1 -13.87 40.71 23.83
C MET A 1 -14.79 39.55 24.14
N ALA A 2 -15.85 39.83 24.88
CA ALA A 2 -16.76 38.87 25.49
C ALA A 2 -17.26 37.81 24.51
N THR A 3 -17.55 36.62 25.04
CA THR A 3 -18.38 35.53 24.50
C THR A 3 -19.70 36.06 23.93
N GLN A 4 -19.62 36.69 22.76
CA GLN A 4 -20.78 36.89 21.91
C GLN A 4 -21.20 35.50 21.46
N ASP A 5 -22.41 35.13 21.89
CA ASP A 5 -23.09 33.91 21.52
C ASP A 5 -22.97 33.74 19.98
N CYS A 6 -22.07 32.87 19.52
CA CYS A 6 -21.85 32.65 18.09
C CYS A 6 -23.01 31.85 17.48
N ALA A 7 -23.87 31.28 18.34
CA ALA A 7 -25.01 30.45 17.95
C ALA A 7 -26.01 31.16 17.02
N PRO A 8 -26.49 32.39 17.27
CA PRO A 8 -27.39 33.08 16.36
C PRO A 8 -26.76 33.35 14.98
N ALA A 9 -25.47 33.68 14.93
CA ALA A 9 -24.76 33.96 13.67
C ALA A 9 -24.47 32.67 12.88
N VAL A 10 -24.06 31.59 13.54
CA VAL A 10 -23.95 30.26 12.91
C VAL A 10 -25.31 29.80 12.43
N LEU A 11 -26.37 29.93 13.24
CA LEU A 11 -27.74 29.60 12.83
C LEU A 11 -28.20 30.44 11.64
N ALA A 12 -27.82 31.71 11.55
CA ALA A 12 -28.13 32.55 10.40
C ALA A 12 -27.42 32.07 9.13
N LEU A 13 -26.14 31.69 9.21
CA LEU A 13 -25.41 31.09 8.09
C LEU A 13 -25.99 29.75 7.66
N VAL A 14 -26.34 28.90 8.63
CA VAL A 14 -27.02 27.61 8.37
C VAL A 14 -28.38 27.87 7.74
N ARG A 15 -29.18 28.79 8.26
CA ARG A 15 -30.49 29.16 7.68
C ARG A 15 -30.36 29.74 6.28
N GLY A 16 -29.34 30.57 6.03
CA GLY A 16 -29.06 31.14 4.72
C GLY A 16 -28.70 30.04 3.72
N LEU A 17 -27.77 29.16 4.09
CA LEU A 17 -27.42 28.02 3.25
C LEU A 17 -28.60 27.05 3.08
N VAL A 18 -29.40 26.79 4.12
CA VAL A 18 -30.63 26.00 4.03
C VAL A 18 -31.62 26.68 3.09
N ALA A 19 -31.84 27.99 3.17
CA ALA A 19 -32.71 28.71 2.25
C ALA A 19 -32.22 28.64 0.80
N GLU A 20 -30.91 28.71 0.57
CA GLU A 20 -30.30 28.52 -0.76
C GLU A 20 -30.42 27.08 -1.26
N VAL A 21 -30.21 26.09 -0.38
CA VAL A 21 -30.38 24.66 -0.67
C VAL A 21 -31.85 24.32 -0.93
N HIS A 22 -32.79 25.06 -0.34
CA HIS A 22 -34.24 24.90 -0.44
C HIS A 22 -34.93 26.05 -1.21
N ALA A 23 -34.27 26.71 -2.15
CA ALA A 23 -34.73 27.95 -2.81
C ALA A 23 -36.11 27.89 -3.54
N ARG A 24 -36.75 26.71 -3.62
CA ARG A 24 -38.08 26.49 -4.23
C ARG A 24 -39.10 25.84 -3.28
N ALA A 25 -38.83 25.81 -1.96
CA ALA A 25 -39.70 25.28 -0.90
C ALA A 25 -39.59 26.12 0.39
N ALA A 26 -40.55 25.99 1.32
CA ALA A 26 -40.44 26.62 2.64
C ALA A 26 -39.30 25.94 3.44
N PRO A 27 -38.27 26.67 3.88
CA PRO A 27 -37.10 26.06 4.51
C PRO A 27 -37.49 25.40 5.85
N PRO A 28 -36.96 24.20 6.17
CA PRO A 28 -37.21 23.55 7.45
C PRO A 28 -36.70 24.40 8.62
N ARG A 29 -37.38 24.31 9.77
CA ARG A 29 -37.01 25.09 10.96
C ARG A 29 -35.63 24.66 11.47
N VAL A 30 -34.65 25.57 11.42
CA VAL A 30 -33.27 25.34 11.85
C VAL A 30 -33.07 25.70 13.33
N THR A 31 -32.66 24.72 14.13
CA THR A 31 -32.22 24.83 15.53
C THR A 31 -30.76 24.37 15.68
N LEU A 32 -30.13 24.61 16.84
CA LEU A 32 -28.73 24.20 17.08
C LEU A 32 -28.52 22.69 17.01
N ASP A 33 -29.55 21.92 17.35
CA ASP A 33 -29.53 20.45 17.40
C ASP A 33 -30.11 19.82 16.12
N SER A 34 -30.42 20.63 15.11
CA SER A 34 -30.87 20.14 13.82
C SER A 34 -29.73 19.42 13.11
N SER A 35 -29.90 18.14 12.81
CA SER A 35 -28.88 17.39 12.07
C SER A 35 -28.72 17.96 10.65
N PHE A 36 -27.47 18.20 10.23
CA PHE A 36 -27.17 18.67 8.88
C PHE A 36 -27.72 17.74 7.80
N ASP A 37 -27.73 16.43 8.06
CA ASP A 37 -28.33 15.44 7.17
C ASP A 37 -29.84 15.66 6.99
N THR A 38 -30.55 16.00 8.07
CA THR A 38 -32.00 16.31 8.02
C THR A 38 -32.31 17.67 7.39
N LEU A 39 -31.36 18.59 7.40
CA LEU A 39 -31.46 19.90 6.76
C LEU A 39 -31.12 19.87 5.26
N GLY A 40 -30.71 18.72 4.71
CA GLY A 40 -30.28 18.58 3.31
C GLY A 40 -28.85 19.09 3.07
N ILE A 41 -28.07 19.31 4.12
CA ILE A 41 -26.68 19.76 4.04
C ILE A 41 -25.80 18.53 3.83
N GLY A 42 -25.42 18.32 2.56
CA GLY A 42 -24.47 17.30 2.13
C GLY A 42 -23.03 17.60 2.59
N SER A 43 -22.02 16.81 2.21
CA SER A 43 -20.63 17.15 2.60
C SER A 43 -20.01 18.27 1.79
N LEU A 44 -20.53 18.50 0.59
CA LEU A 44 -20.14 19.67 -0.22
C LEU A 44 -20.81 20.93 0.34
N GLU A 45 -22.02 20.80 0.86
CA GLU A 45 -22.79 21.87 1.49
C GLU A 45 -22.27 22.14 2.91
N LEU A 46 -21.84 21.13 3.67
CA LEU A 46 -21.15 21.30 4.95
C LEU A 46 -19.78 21.94 4.73
N ALA A 47 -19.08 21.57 3.65
CA ALA A 47 -17.86 22.24 3.23
C ALA A 47 -18.09 23.73 2.95
N GLU A 48 -19.10 24.06 2.16
CA GLU A 48 -19.54 25.42 1.87
C GLU A 48 -19.94 26.18 3.16
N LEU A 49 -20.68 25.52 4.05
CA LEU A 49 -21.08 26.07 5.34
C LEU A 49 -19.86 26.40 6.21
N LEU A 50 -18.89 25.50 6.27
CA LEU A 50 -17.64 25.71 6.99
C LEU A 50 -16.84 26.86 6.38
N LEU A 51 -16.80 27.02 5.06
CA LEU A 51 -16.18 28.18 4.42
C LEU A 51 -16.87 29.48 4.80
N ARG A 52 -18.21 29.53 4.78
CA ARG A 52 -18.99 30.69 5.21
C ARG A 52 -18.79 31.03 6.68
N VAL A 53 -18.71 30.02 7.54
CA VAL A 53 -18.41 30.21 8.97
C VAL A 53 -17.00 30.76 9.14
N GLN A 54 -15.99 30.15 8.50
CA GLN A 54 -14.61 30.63 8.54
C GLN A 54 -14.48 32.07 8.05
N ASP A 55 -15.15 32.41 6.95
CA ASP A 55 -15.11 33.77 6.41
C ASP A 55 -15.84 34.78 7.29
N LYS A 56 -17.04 34.43 7.79
CA LYS A 56 -17.86 35.29 8.66
C LYS A 56 -17.18 35.61 9.98
N PHE A 57 -16.50 34.65 10.58
CA PHE A 57 -15.85 34.81 11.89
C PHE A 57 -14.36 35.10 11.79
N GLY A 58 -13.76 35.05 10.59
CA GLY A 58 -12.33 35.31 10.40
C GLY A 58 -11.44 34.27 11.09
N VAL A 59 -11.82 32.99 11.02
CA VAL A 59 -11.15 31.89 11.73
C VAL A 59 -10.82 30.76 10.76
N THR A 60 -9.82 29.95 11.11
CA THR A 60 -9.57 28.68 10.40
C THR A 60 -10.11 27.55 11.25
N LEU A 61 -11.06 26.78 10.71
CA LEU A 61 -11.63 25.63 11.40
C LEU A 61 -10.79 24.38 11.08
N PRO A 62 -10.45 23.54 12.07
CA PRO A 62 -9.68 22.33 11.82
C PRO A 62 -10.34 21.41 10.77
N PRO A 63 -9.56 20.77 9.86
CA PRO A 63 -10.12 19.94 8.78
C PRO A 63 -10.99 18.76 9.26
N HIS A 64 -10.75 18.27 10.48
CA HIS A 64 -11.51 17.16 11.06
C HIS A 64 -12.98 17.54 11.35
N ILE A 65 -13.29 18.84 11.54
CA ILE A 65 -14.66 19.31 11.79
C ILE A 65 -15.60 18.96 10.64
N LEU A 66 -15.11 18.91 9.39
CA LEU A 66 -15.88 18.44 8.24
C LEU A 66 -16.32 16.97 8.36
N ALA A 67 -15.50 16.14 9.00
CA ALA A 67 -15.77 14.71 9.18
C ALA A 67 -16.60 14.43 10.43
N SER A 68 -16.54 15.29 11.45
CA SER A 68 -17.16 15.08 12.76
C SER A 68 -18.39 15.93 13.04
N ALA A 69 -18.60 17.07 12.36
CA ALA A 69 -19.74 17.94 12.63
C ALA A 69 -21.04 17.37 12.07
N GLU A 70 -22.02 17.14 12.95
CA GLU A 70 -23.33 16.61 12.60
C GLU A 70 -24.44 17.65 12.78
N THR A 71 -24.18 18.73 13.54
CA THR A 71 -25.14 19.77 13.91
C THR A 71 -24.54 21.18 13.92
N PRO A 72 -25.35 22.25 13.82
CA PRO A 72 -24.89 23.63 14.03
C PRO A 72 -24.20 23.87 15.37
N ARG A 73 -24.59 23.12 16.42
CA ARG A 73 -23.92 23.16 17.73
C ARG A 73 -22.45 22.76 17.64
N ASP A 74 -22.11 21.80 16.80
CA ASP A 74 -20.72 21.35 16.61
C ASP A 74 -19.87 22.46 15.98
N LEU A 75 -20.46 23.27 15.08
CA LEU A 75 -19.80 24.44 14.50
C LEU A 75 -19.60 25.55 15.53
N VAL A 76 -20.60 25.80 16.39
CA VAL A 76 -20.48 26.76 17.50
C VAL A 76 -19.39 26.31 18.48
N ALA A 77 -19.32 25.02 18.79
CA ALA A 77 -18.28 24.46 19.65
C ALA A 77 -16.88 24.61 19.03
N ALA A 78 -16.76 24.43 17.71
CA ALA A 78 -15.51 24.62 16.98
C ALA A 78 -15.05 26.09 16.90
N LEU A 79 -15.96 27.05 17.13
CA LEU A 79 -15.67 28.49 17.21
C LEU A 79 -15.24 28.96 18.62
N ASN A 80 -15.20 28.07 19.62
CA ASN A 80 -14.76 28.42 20.96
C ASN A 80 -13.25 28.79 20.96
N PRO A 81 -12.84 29.94 21.53
CA PRO A 81 -11.47 30.45 21.47
C PRO A 81 -10.36 29.49 21.95
N ALA A 82 -10.67 28.41 22.66
CA ALA A 82 -9.71 27.34 22.99
C ALA A 82 -9.28 26.47 21.78
N LEU A 83 -10.00 26.52 20.65
CA LEU A 83 -9.78 25.69 19.45
C LEU A 83 -9.57 26.50 18.16
N VAL A 84 -9.62 27.83 18.25
CA VAL A 84 -9.65 28.73 17.09
C VAL A 84 -8.29 29.39 16.88
N LEU A 85 -7.65 29.10 15.75
CA LEU A 85 -6.58 29.93 15.21
C LEU A 85 -7.24 31.13 14.51
N SER A 86 -7.05 32.33 15.07
CA SER A 86 -7.43 33.58 14.41
C SER A 86 -6.77 33.67 13.03
N ARG A 87 -7.48 34.14 12.00
CA ARG A 87 -6.90 34.49 10.68
C ARG A 87 -5.60 35.29 10.91
N PRO A 88 -4.46 34.93 10.32
CA PRO A 88 -3.65 35.94 9.67
C PRO A 88 -4.48 36.46 8.48
N ALA A 89 -4.47 37.77 8.29
CA ALA A 89 -5.14 38.44 7.18
C ALA A 89 -4.81 37.77 5.83
N VAL A 90 -5.74 37.90 4.88
CA VAL A 90 -5.49 37.57 3.47
C VAL A 90 -4.20 38.29 3.03
N ARG A 91 -3.20 37.46 2.71
CA ARG A 91 -1.96 37.67 1.95
C ARG A 91 -1.56 39.14 1.68
N ALA A 92 -0.46 39.55 2.31
CA ALA A 92 0.46 40.54 1.73
C ALA A 92 1.95 40.24 2.02
N ASP A 93 2.30 39.39 2.99
CA ASP A 93 3.72 39.26 3.36
C ASP A 93 4.12 37.89 3.93
N ARG A 94 3.70 36.79 3.27
CA ARG A 94 4.51 35.57 3.33
C ARG A 94 5.55 35.74 2.25
N GLY A 95 6.77 36.11 2.63
CA GLY A 95 7.92 35.97 1.75
C GLY A 95 7.84 34.59 1.08
N ALA A 96 7.94 34.55 -0.24
CA ALA A 96 7.84 33.31 -0.99
C ALA A 96 8.79 32.29 -0.35
N VAL A 97 8.23 31.21 0.22
CA VAL A 97 9.06 30.06 0.57
C VAL A 97 9.63 29.60 -0.77
N PRO A 98 10.96 29.58 -0.95
CA PRO A 98 11.52 29.27 -2.25
C PRO A 98 11.00 27.91 -2.71
N PRO A 99 10.74 27.74 -4.02
CA PRO A 99 10.41 26.43 -4.57
C PRO A 99 11.49 25.42 -4.12
N PRO A 100 11.13 24.14 -3.95
CA PRO A 100 12.10 23.13 -3.56
C PRO A 100 13.29 23.17 -4.52
N ALA A 101 14.51 23.11 -3.99
CA ALA A 101 15.70 23.16 -4.83
C ALA A 101 15.69 21.98 -5.82
N THR A 102 15.59 22.31 -7.10
CA THR A 102 15.74 21.37 -8.21
C THR A 102 17.22 21.12 -8.45
N ALA A 103 17.60 19.87 -8.73
CA ALA A 103 18.98 19.53 -8.99
C ALA A 103 19.29 19.63 -10.50
N SER A 104 20.58 19.74 -10.84
CA SER A 104 21.03 19.27 -12.16
C SER A 104 20.61 17.80 -12.34
N PRO A 105 20.33 17.32 -13.56
CA PRO A 105 19.91 15.94 -13.78
C PRO A 105 20.90 14.99 -13.09
N ALA A 106 20.49 14.47 -11.93
CA ALA A 106 21.30 13.56 -11.15
C ALA A 106 21.34 12.21 -11.88
N ALA A 107 22.41 11.44 -11.67
CA ALA A 107 22.39 10.03 -12.06
C ALA A 107 21.16 9.36 -11.40
N GLU A 108 20.47 8.47 -12.11
CA GLU A 108 19.32 7.75 -11.57
C GLU A 108 19.79 6.46 -10.87
N PRO A 109 19.03 5.92 -9.90
CA PRO A 109 19.33 4.62 -9.29
C PRO A 109 18.96 3.45 -10.22
N GLU A 110 19.50 3.42 -11.44
CA GLU A 110 19.18 2.41 -12.46
C GLU A 110 19.45 0.98 -11.99
N SER A 111 20.54 0.77 -11.23
CA SER A 111 20.94 -0.53 -10.71
C SER A 111 20.19 -0.94 -9.44
N ALA A 112 19.35 -0.09 -8.85
CA ALA A 112 18.67 -0.39 -7.59
C ALA A 112 17.62 -1.52 -7.77
N PRO A 113 17.76 -2.68 -7.12
CA PRO A 113 16.82 -3.78 -7.28
C PRO A 113 15.54 -3.62 -6.43
N THR A 114 15.57 -2.78 -5.38
CA THR A 114 14.43 -2.57 -4.47
C THR A 114 14.17 -1.10 -4.16
N LEU A 115 13.01 -0.82 -3.52
CA LEU A 115 12.69 0.53 -3.06
C LEU A 115 13.63 0.99 -1.92
N ASN A 116 14.14 0.05 -1.13
CA ASN A 116 15.13 0.35 -0.09
C ASN A 116 16.42 0.85 -0.72
N ASP A 117 16.86 0.20 -1.79
CA ASP A 117 18.06 0.62 -2.53
C ASP A 117 17.88 1.99 -3.18
N VAL A 118 16.69 2.31 -3.69
CA VAL A 118 16.38 3.65 -4.22
C VAL A 118 16.50 4.71 -3.11
N LEU A 119 15.88 4.48 -1.95
CA LEU A 119 15.96 5.43 -0.83
C LEU A 119 17.41 5.56 -0.33
N ASN A 120 18.12 4.45 -0.16
CA ASN A 120 19.53 4.43 0.28
C ASN A 120 20.45 5.15 -0.71
N TRP A 121 20.20 4.99 -2.01
CA TRP A 121 20.93 5.69 -3.06
C TRP A 121 20.78 7.21 -2.91
N HIS A 122 19.56 7.71 -2.73
CA HIS A 122 19.31 9.15 -2.51
C HIS A 122 19.89 9.66 -1.19
N VAL A 123 19.88 8.85 -0.13
CA VAL A 123 20.55 9.20 1.13
C VAL A 123 22.05 9.33 0.94
N GLY A 124 22.69 8.44 0.16
CA GLY A 124 24.12 8.51 -0.13
C GLY A 124 24.50 9.66 -1.07
N ALA A 125 23.67 9.95 -2.07
CA ALA A 125 23.97 10.95 -3.09
C ALA A 125 23.49 12.37 -2.73
N SER A 126 22.40 12.52 -1.96
CA SER A 126 21.67 13.78 -1.77
C SER A 126 20.88 13.82 -0.45
N ALA A 127 21.51 13.42 0.66
CA ALA A 127 20.88 13.26 1.97
C ALA A 127 20.05 14.48 2.42
N ASP A 128 20.60 15.69 2.27
CA ASP A 128 19.99 16.94 2.74
C ASP A 128 18.97 17.54 1.76
N ARG A 129 18.74 16.90 0.62
CA ARG A 129 17.79 17.40 -0.37
C ARG A 129 16.35 17.16 0.09
N THR A 130 15.52 18.19 0.03
CA THR A 130 14.07 18.09 0.28
C THR A 130 13.43 17.16 -0.73
N HIS A 131 12.82 16.08 -0.24
CA HIS A 131 12.05 15.14 -1.05
C HIS A 131 10.55 15.46 -0.99
N ILE A 132 10.02 15.69 0.21
CA ILE A 132 8.58 15.90 0.42
C ILE A 132 8.37 17.25 1.10
N ARG A 133 7.45 18.05 0.55
CA ARG A 133 6.89 19.26 1.16
C ARG A 133 5.41 19.04 1.42
N ILE A 134 5.01 19.00 2.69
CA ILE A 134 3.60 18.83 3.07
C ILE A 134 2.98 20.21 3.29
N LEU A 135 1.95 20.52 2.52
CA LEU A 135 1.17 21.74 2.64
C LEU A 135 0.04 21.51 3.65
N ASP A 136 0.22 22.01 4.88
CA ASP A 136 -0.82 22.01 5.91
C ASP A 136 -1.22 23.44 6.32
N ASP A 137 -2.33 23.60 7.05
CA ASP A 137 -2.83 24.91 7.47
C ASP A 137 -2.02 25.51 8.66
N ALA A 138 -1.20 24.71 9.35
CA ALA A 138 -0.33 25.08 10.47
C ALA A 138 1.12 25.44 10.05
N GLY A 139 1.54 25.12 8.82
CA GLY A 139 2.85 25.43 8.25
C GLY A 139 3.34 24.36 7.26
N ASP A 140 4.25 24.73 6.36
CA ASP A 140 4.84 23.75 5.44
C ASP A 140 5.87 22.88 6.19
N ALA A 141 5.69 21.56 6.14
CA ALA A 141 6.62 20.60 6.73
C ALA A 141 7.46 19.93 5.64
N ASP A 142 8.68 20.42 5.46
CA ASP A 142 9.66 19.82 4.55
C ASP A 142 10.32 18.58 5.18
N MET A 143 10.62 17.60 4.34
CA MET A 143 11.30 16.37 4.72
C MET A 143 12.36 16.01 3.68
N THR A 144 13.61 15.94 4.12
CA THR A 144 14.75 15.52 3.30
C THR A 144 14.82 14.00 3.18
N TYR A 145 15.61 13.48 2.24
CA TYR A 145 15.88 12.04 2.14
C TYR A 145 16.49 11.47 3.43
N ALA A 146 17.43 12.19 4.05
CA ALA A 146 18.03 11.79 5.32
C ALA A 146 17.00 11.76 6.46
N ALA A 147 16.11 12.75 6.53
CA ALA A 147 15.04 12.78 7.53
C ALA A 147 14.05 11.63 7.35
N LEU A 148 13.58 11.41 6.11
CA LEU A 148 12.70 10.28 5.77
C LEU A 148 13.34 8.95 6.15
N HIS A 149 14.59 8.70 5.73
CA HIS A 149 15.29 7.46 6.01
C HIS A 149 15.50 7.24 7.52
N ARG A 150 15.95 8.26 8.26
CA ARG A 150 16.18 8.15 9.71
C ARG A 150 14.91 7.82 10.47
N GLU A 151 13.80 8.51 10.17
CA GLU A 151 12.51 8.27 10.81
C GLU A 151 11.91 6.93 10.39
N ALA A 152 12.04 6.55 9.12
CA ALA A 152 11.60 5.26 8.61
C ALA A 152 12.39 4.10 9.24
N ALA A 153 13.71 4.23 9.41
CA ALA A 153 14.55 3.24 10.08
C ALA A 153 14.17 3.06 11.56
N ALA A 154 13.76 4.14 12.23
CA ALA A 154 13.20 4.07 13.58
C ALA A 154 11.89 3.28 13.60
N VAL A 155 10.98 3.54 12.66
CA VAL A 155 9.75 2.74 12.51
C VAL A 155 10.07 1.28 12.21
N ALA A 156 11.00 1.00 11.28
CA ALA A 156 11.41 -0.35 10.92
C ALA A 156 11.93 -1.14 12.13
N SER A 157 12.76 -0.50 12.95
CA SER A 157 13.25 -1.07 14.22
C SER A 157 12.09 -1.34 15.18
N GLY A 158 11.14 -0.40 15.31
CA GLY A 158 9.93 -0.59 16.11
C GLY A 158 9.04 -1.74 15.62
N LEU A 159 8.91 -1.94 14.31
CA LEU A 159 8.18 -3.05 13.71
C LEU A 159 8.83 -4.39 14.05
N ILE A 160 10.16 -4.48 13.92
CA ILE A 160 10.94 -5.67 14.28
C ILE A 160 10.81 -5.96 15.79
N ALA A 161 10.88 -4.93 16.64
CA ALA A 161 10.64 -5.04 18.08
C ALA A 161 9.22 -5.52 18.43
N HIS A 162 8.25 -5.33 17.53
CA HIS A 162 6.87 -5.84 17.61
C HIS A 162 6.64 -7.14 16.81
N ASP A 163 7.69 -7.89 16.51
CA ASP A 163 7.63 -9.23 15.91
C ASP A 163 7.11 -9.21 14.47
N VAL A 164 7.17 -8.07 13.79
CA VAL A 164 6.88 -8.05 12.36
C VAL A 164 8.08 -8.65 11.63
N MET A 165 7.82 -9.73 10.90
CA MET A 165 8.84 -10.44 10.12
C MET A 165 8.83 -9.94 8.67
N PRO A 166 9.96 -10.05 7.94
CA PRO A 166 9.97 -9.81 6.50
C PRO A 166 8.88 -10.63 5.78
N GLY A 167 8.24 -10.02 4.80
CA GLY A 167 7.10 -10.58 4.06
C GLY A 167 5.75 -10.53 4.79
N GLU A 168 5.68 -10.16 6.08
CA GLU A 168 4.40 -9.98 6.77
C GLU A 168 3.73 -8.65 6.38
N ALA A 169 2.40 -8.66 6.30
CA ALA A 169 1.62 -7.49 5.91
C ALA A 169 1.37 -6.53 7.09
N VAL A 170 1.69 -5.25 6.89
CA VAL A 170 1.39 -4.15 7.82
C VAL A 170 0.38 -3.21 7.18
N ALA A 171 -0.81 -3.11 7.75
CA ALA A 171 -1.84 -2.21 7.26
C ALA A 171 -1.59 -0.77 7.73
N ILE A 172 -1.72 0.19 6.80
CA ILE A 172 -1.47 1.61 7.05
C ILE A 172 -2.77 2.37 6.81
N MET A 173 -3.39 2.85 7.88
CA MET A 173 -4.63 3.64 7.86
C MET A 173 -4.34 5.05 8.40
N LEU A 174 -3.55 5.80 7.64
CA LEU A 174 -3.13 7.16 7.96
C LEU A 174 -3.60 8.13 6.87
N PRO A 175 -3.92 9.39 7.21
CA PRO A 175 -4.16 10.44 6.22
C PRO A 175 -2.84 10.82 5.50
N THR A 176 -2.92 11.69 4.50
CA THR A 176 -1.74 12.30 3.89
C THR A 176 -1.05 13.21 4.91
N CYS A 177 0.00 12.70 5.55
CA CYS A 177 0.79 13.40 6.57
C CYS A 177 2.20 12.79 6.65
N ARG A 178 3.11 13.43 7.41
CA ARG A 178 4.49 12.96 7.61
C ARG A 178 4.53 11.50 8.10
N ALA A 179 3.66 11.17 9.06
CA ALA A 179 3.57 9.84 9.64
C ALA A 179 3.24 8.76 8.61
N TYR A 180 2.48 9.08 7.54
CA TYR A 180 2.21 8.13 6.45
C TYR A 180 3.51 7.75 5.72
N PHE A 181 4.26 8.76 5.27
CA PHE A 181 5.49 8.56 4.50
C PHE A 181 6.54 7.79 5.30
N VAL A 182 6.73 8.20 6.56
CA VAL A 182 7.64 7.54 7.51
C VAL A 182 7.21 6.10 7.79
N THR A 183 5.91 5.86 8.02
CA THR A 183 5.41 4.51 8.28
C THR A 183 5.58 3.61 7.07
N PHE A 184 5.17 4.07 5.88
CA PHE A 184 5.28 3.29 4.66
C PHE A 184 6.74 2.92 4.39
N ALA A 185 7.65 3.90 4.38
CA ALA A 185 9.07 3.64 4.18
C ALA A 185 9.64 2.72 5.26
N GLY A 186 9.22 2.86 6.53
CA GLY A 186 9.65 2.01 7.63
C GLY A 186 9.19 0.56 7.50
N VAL A 187 7.99 0.33 6.97
CA VAL A 187 7.50 -1.03 6.67
C VAL A 187 8.35 -1.68 5.58
N VAL A 188 8.65 -0.95 4.50
CA VAL A 188 9.48 -1.46 3.41
C VAL A 188 10.94 -1.68 3.86
N LEU A 189 11.51 -0.77 4.67
CA LEU A 189 12.83 -0.93 5.28
C LEU A 189 12.91 -2.13 6.23
N ALA A 190 11.82 -2.52 6.87
CA ALA A 190 11.74 -3.74 7.68
C ALA A 190 11.60 -5.02 6.84
N GLY A 191 11.56 -4.92 5.50
CA GLY A 191 11.26 -6.04 4.60
C GLY A 191 9.81 -6.52 4.69
N ALA A 192 8.93 -5.79 5.38
CA ALA A 192 7.52 -6.09 5.52
C ALA A 192 6.71 -5.48 4.36
N VAL A 193 5.47 -5.92 4.20
CA VAL A 193 4.63 -5.54 3.06
C VAL A 193 3.60 -4.48 3.48
N PRO A 194 3.71 -3.23 3.02
CA PRO A 194 2.70 -2.22 3.32
C PRO A 194 1.37 -2.54 2.64
N VAL A 195 0.28 -2.35 3.37
CA VAL A 195 -1.10 -2.49 2.88
C VAL A 195 -1.87 -1.20 3.17
N PRO A 196 -1.85 -0.22 2.25
CA PRO A 196 -2.58 1.03 2.43
C PRO A 196 -4.09 0.78 2.54
N VAL A 197 -4.73 1.39 3.54
CA VAL A 197 -6.18 1.33 3.75
C VAL A 197 -6.73 2.73 3.97
N TYR A 198 -7.93 2.96 3.48
CA TYR A 198 -8.63 4.23 3.64
C TYR A 198 -9.03 4.47 5.12
N PRO A 199 -8.88 5.68 5.68
CA PRO A 199 -9.52 6.05 6.95
C PRO A 199 -11.04 6.33 6.78
N PRO A 200 -11.86 6.18 7.82
CA PRO A 200 -13.30 6.46 7.72
C PRO A 200 -13.55 7.97 7.48
N SER A 201 -14.39 8.30 6.50
CA SER A 201 -14.69 9.70 6.16
C SER A 201 -15.87 10.31 6.92
N ARG A 202 -16.79 9.49 7.47
CA ARG A 202 -17.97 9.95 8.23
C ARG A 202 -18.43 8.89 9.25
N PRO A 203 -18.90 9.30 10.45
CA PRO A 203 -19.50 8.41 11.44
C PRO A 203 -20.67 7.58 10.92
N SER A 204 -21.53 8.16 10.07
CA SER A 204 -22.70 7.49 9.48
C SER A 204 -22.36 6.34 8.52
N GLN A 205 -21.12 6.25 8.04
CA GLN A 205 -20.61 5.17 7.17
C GLN A 205 -19.60 4.26 7.88
N LEU A 206 -19.39 4.47 9.18
CA LEU A 206 -18.36 3.82 9.97
C LEU A 206 -18.49 2.29 9.94
N ALA A 207 -19.70 1.75 10.07
CA ALA A 207 -19.89 0.31 10.14
C ALA A 207 -19.65 -0.40 8.79
N ASP A 208 -20.07 0.19 7.67
CA ASP A 208 -19.72 -0.30 6.32
C ASP A 208 -18.24 -0.18 6.01
N HIS A 209 -17.61 0.88 6.50
CA HIS A 209 -16.17 1.06 6.42
C HIS A 209 -15.43 -0.04 7.19
N LEU A 210 -15.80 -0.26 8.46
CA LEU A 210 -15.20 -1.30 9.31
C LEU A 210 -15.34 -2.70 8.74
N ARG A 211 -16.51 -3.05 8.18
CA ARG A 211 -16.72 -4.35 7.54
C ARG A 211 -15.74 -4.56 6.38
N ARG A 212 -15.56 -3.54 5.54
CA ARG A 212 -14.62 -3.59 4.41
C ARG A 212 -13.18 -3.68 4.88
N THR A 213 -12.80 -2.85 5.85
CA THR A 213 -11.45 -2.85 6.42
C THR A 213 -11.14 -4.20 7.08
N ALA A 214 -12.04 -4.79 7.85
CA ALA A 214 -11.86 -6.13 8.40
C ALA A 214 -11.64 -7.20 7.32
N GLY A 215 -12.38 -7.13 6.21
CA GLY A 215 -12.20 -8.02 5.07
C GLY A 215 -10.84 -7.87 4.39
N ILE A 216 -10.38 -6.62 4.20
CA ILE A 216 -9.03 -6.31 3.68
C ILE A 216 -7.97 -6.88 4.62
N LEU A 217 -8.03 -6.55 5.90
CA LEU A 217 -7.06 -6.99 6.91
C LEU A 217 -6.98 -8.53 7.00
N ALA A 218 -8.14 -9.21 6.93
CA ALA A 218 -8.19 -10.67 6.93
C ALA A 218 -7.60 -11.29 5.65
N ASN A 219 -7.93 -10.76 4.47
CA ASN A 219 -7.37 -11.25 3.21
C ASN A 219 -5.86 -10.99 3.11
N ALA A 220 -5.41 -9.81 3.55
CA ALA A 220 -4.00 -9.43 3.64
C ALA A 220 -3.24 -10.23 4.70
N ARG A 221 -3.96 -10.92 5.60
CA ARG A 221 -3.39 -11.56 6.80
C ARG A 221 -2.54 -10.58 7.61
N ALA A 222 -2.99 -9.32 7.67
CA ALA A 222 -2.26 -8.23 8.30
C ALA A 222 -1.95 -8.58 9.76
N THR A 223 -0.70 -8.35 10.18
CA THR A 223 -0.21 -8.64 11.52
C THR A 223 -0.21 -7.40 12.41
N MET A 224 -0.13 -6.22 11.80
CA MET A 224 -0.22 -4.94 12.46
C MET A 224 -1.10 -3.95 11.67
N LEU A 225 -1.80 -3.08 12.39
CA LEU A 225 -2.48 -1.91 11.85
C LEU A 225 -1.86 -0.65 12.48
N VAL A 226 -1.28 0.21 11.65
CA VAL A 226 -0.82 1.55 12.04
C VAL A 226 -1.92 2.55 11.67
N THR A 227 -2.37 3.33 12.64
CA THR A 227 -3.53 4.24 12.51
C THR A 227 -3.31 5.53 13.29
N VAL A 228 -4.19 6.52 13.08
CA VAL A 228 -4.22 7.75 13.89
C VAL A 228 -4.71 7.50 15.33
N PRO A 229 -4.28 8.30 16.33
CA PRO A 229 -4.64 8.11 17.74
C PRO A 229 -6.14 7.96 18.00
N GLU A 230 -6.96 8.77 17.33
CA GLU A 230 -8.42 8.81 17.49
C GLU A 230 -9.09 7.51 17.00
N ALA A 231 -8.42 6.74 16.14
CA ALA A 231 -8.91 5.51 15.55
C ALA A 231 -8.36 4.24 16.21
N VAL A 232 -7.54 4.34 17.27
CA VAL A 232 -6.97 3.17 17.98
C VAL A 232 -8.07 2.29 18.61
N THR A 233 -9.04 2.90 19.31
CA THR A 233 -10.18 2.18 19.92
C THR A 233 -10.96 1.39 18.88
N LEU A 234 -11.16 2.00 17.71
CA LEU A 234 -11.82 1.38 16.57
C LEU A 234 -10.98 0.24 15.98
N GLY A 235 -9.66 0.44 15.89
CA GLY A 235 -8.71 -0.59 15.48
C GLY A 235 -8.73 -1.80 16.41
N HIS A 236 -8.91 -1.62 17.72
CA HIS A 236 -9.08 -2.74 18.65
C HIS A 236 -10.36 -3.57 18.39
N LEU A 237 -11.43 -2.93 17.92
CA LEU A 237 -12.62 -3.67 17.45
C LEU A 237 -12.34 -4.47 16.16
N LEU A 238 -11.51 -3.95 15.26
CA LEU A 238 -11.06 -4.71 14.08
C LEU A 238 -10.18 -5.89 14.48
N ARG A 239 -9.30 -5.71 15.48
CA ARG A 239 -8.42 -6.75 16.01
C ARG A 239 -9.19 -7.95 16.57
N SER A 240 -10.38 -7.76 17.15
CA SER A 240 -11.21 -8.88 17.61
C SER A 240 -11.88 -9.66 16.48
N ASN A 241 -11.94 -9.08 15.27
CA ASN A 241 -12.55 -9.69 14.09
C ASN A 241 -11.52 -10.30 13.12
N VAL A 242 -10.25 -9.92 13.22
CA VAL A 242 -9.17 -10.39 12.33
C VAL A 242 -8.16 -11.18 13.15
N GLU A 243 -8.13 -12.50 12.96
CA GLU A 243 -7.32 -13.42 13.78
C GLU A 243 -5.82 -13.09 13.76
N THR A 244 -5.28 -12.78 12.57
CA THR A 244 -3.85 -12.48 12.36
C THR A 244 -3.40 -11.14 12.94
N LEU A 245 -4.32 -10.21 13.22
CA LEU A 245 -3.97 -8.88 13.69
C LEU A 245 -3.49 -8.92 15.14
N ARG A 246 -2.17 -8.83 15.32
CA ARG A 246 -1.48 -8.88 16.62
C ARG A 246 -1.44 -7.52 17.28
N HIS A 247 -1.20 -6.46 16.52
CA HIS A 247 -0.98 -5.11 17.04
C HIS A 247 -1.86 -4.06 16.34
N VAL A 248 -2.29 -3.06 17.10
CA VAL A 248 -2.93 -1.83 16.61
C VAL A 248 -2.17 -0.71 17.30
N VAL A 249 -1.47 0.12 16.53
CA VAL A 249 -0.52 1.11 17.06
C VAL A 249 -0.64 2.43 16.31
N VAL A 250 -0.05 3.46 16.89
CA VAL A 250 0.23 4.73 16.22
C VAL A 250 1.72 4.78 15.85
N THR A 251 2.08 5.63 14.89
CA THR A 251 3.44 5.73 14.36
C THR A 251 4.47 6.07 15.45
N GLU A 252 4.10 6.93 16.38
CA GLU A 252 4.93 7.40 17.50
C GLU A 252 5.32 6.25 18.45
N THR A 253 4.48 5.21 18.57
CA THR A 253 4.82 4.02 19.36
C THR A 253 5.97 3.23 18.73
N LEU A 254 6.06 3.23 17.40
CA LEU A 254 7.11 2.50 16.68
C LEU A 254 8.45 3.25 16.73
N THR A 255 8.44 4.58 16.67
CA THR A 255 9.68 5.39 16.72
C THR A 255 10.31 5.45 18.11
N ARG A 256 9.51 5.34 19.18
CA ARG A 256 10.02 5.34 20.58
C ARG A 256 10.75 4.06 21.00
N ALA A 257 10.55 2.95 20.29
CA ALA A 257 11.16 1.65 20.65
C ALA A 257 12.69 1.61 20.43
N VAL A 258 13.28 2.65 19.85
CA VAL A 258 14.70 2.72 19.42
C VAL A 258 15.67 3.01 20.58
N GLU A 259 15.20 3.14 21.82
CA GLU A 259 16.08 3.31 22.99
C GLU A 259 17.00 2.10 23.27
N HIS A 260 16.81 0.96 22.58
CA HIS A 260 17.56 -0.29 22.79
C HIS A 260 18.35 -0.74 21.55
N GLY A 261 19.38 0.02 21.16
CA GLY A 261 20.46 -0.44 20.25
C GLY A 261 20.16 -0.43 18.75
N THR A 262 21.22 -0.52 17.94
CA THR A 262 21.16 -0.57 16.47
C THR A 262 20.60 -1.91 15.99
N THR A 263 19.38 -1.91 15.46
CA THR A 263 18.77 -3.09 14.81
C THR A 263 19.23 -3.16 13.36
N SER A 264 19.83 -4.28 12.95
CA SER A 264 20.18 -4.52 11.55
C SER A 264 18.90 -4.64 10.73
N LEU A 265 18.77 -3.82 9.68
CA LEU A 265 17.60 -3.84 8.80
C LEU A 265 17.74 -4.94 7.74
N PRO A 266 16.67 -5.68 7.41
CA PRO A 266 16.66 -6.66 6.33
C PRO A 266 16.89 -6.01 4.96
N ARG A 267 17.59 -6.71 4.06
CA ARG A 267 17.67 -6.36 2.63
C ARG A 267 16.70 -7.24 1.84
N PRO A 268 15.55 -6.70 1.40
CA PRO A 268 14.64 -7.44 0.53
C PRO A 268 15.28 -7.72 -0.83
N GLN A 269 14.80 -8.75 -1.51
CA GLN A 269 15.18 -9.07 -2.88
C GLN A 269 14.19 -8.46 -3.87
N ALA A 270 14.61 -8.30 -5.12
CA ALA A 270 13.74 -7.76 -6.18
C ALA A 270 12.42 -8.55 -6.37
N GLY A 271 12.42 -9.86 -6.06
CA GLY A 271 11.24 -10.73 -6.17
C GLY A 271 10.28 -10.64 -4.98
N ASP A 272 10.67 -9.99 -3.88
CA ASP A 272 9.84 -9.87 -2.68
C ASP A 272 8.70 -8.87 -2.91
N LEU A 273 7.59 -9.06 -2.19
CA LEU A 273 6.45 -8.13 -2.22
C LEU A 273 6.85 -6.78 -1.62
N ALA A 274 6.69 -5.73 -2.41
CA ALA A 274 6.90 -4.35 -1.99
C ALA A 274 5.61 -3.66 -1.53
N LEU A 275 4.45 -4.14 -2.00
CA LEU A 275 3.15 -3.52 -1.77
C LEU A 275 2.03 -4.51 -2.08
N VAL A 276 0.98 -4.53 -1.25
CA VAL A 276 -0.33 -5.09 -1.65
C VAL A 276 -1.33 -3.95 -1.77
N GLN A 277 -1.67 -3.61 -3.03
CA GLN A 277 -2.59 -2.52 -3.33
C GLN A 277 -4.02 -3.06 -3.45
N TYR A 278 -4.89 -2.70 -2.51
CA TYR A 278 -6.29 -3.09 -2.60
C TYR A 278 -7.07 -2.21 -3.57
N THR A 279 -7.80 -2.85 -4.48
CA THR A 279 -8.76 -2.20 -5.37
C THR A 279 -10.18 -2.54 -4.95
N SER A 280 -11.11 -1.64 -5.25
CA SER A 280 -12.52 -1.78 -4.82
C SER A 280 -13.27 -2.96 -5.46
N GLY A 281 -12.72 -3.55 -6.54
CA GLY A 281 -13.26 -4.71 -7.25
C GLY A 281 -14.62 -4.46 -7.91
N SER A 282 -14.82 -4.91 -9.15
CA SER A 282 -16.13 -4.80 -9.84
C SER A 282 -17.26 -5.59 -9.16
N THR A 283 -16.92 -6.59 -8.33
CA THR A 283 -17.86 -7.44 -7.58
C THR A 283 -18.13 -6.94 -6.15
N GLY A 284 -17.52 -5.84 -5.73
CA GLY A 284 -17.67 -5.26 -4.39
C GLY A 284 -16.85 -5.93 -3.28
N GLN A 285 -16.17 -7.04 -3.55
CA GLN A 285 -15.15 -7.60 -2.65
C GLN A 285 -13.77 -7.02 -3.02
N PRO A 286 -13.04 -6.41 -2.06
CA PRO A 286 -11.70 -5.89 -2.32
C PRO A 286 -10.75 -6.97 -2.79
N LYS A 287 -9.96 -6.68 -3.85
CA LYS A 287 -8.88 -7.56 -4.32
C LYS A 287 -7.55 -6.89 -4.05
N GLY A 288 -6.63 -7.59 -3.37
CA GLY A 288 -5.27 -7.10 -3.16
C GLY A 288 -4.40 -7.46 -4.35
N VAL A 289 -3.90 -6.47 -5.09
CA VAL A 289 -2.93 -6.68 -6.16
C VAL A 289 -1.55 -6.82 -5.53
N ALA A 290 -0.87 -7.94 -5.77
CA ALA A 290 0.41 -8.25 -5.16
C ALA A 290 1.57 -7.75 -6.04
N LEU A 291 2.24 -6.69 -5.61
CA LEU A 291 3.31 -6.04 -6.37
C LEU A 291 4.67 -6.33 -5.75
N THR A 292 5.57 -6.92 -6.54
CA THR A 292 6.97 -7.11 -6.15
C THR A 292 7.77 -5.83 -6.33
N HIS A 293 8.93 -5.73 -5.68
CA HIS A 293 9.88 -4.65 -5.94
C HIS A 293 10.22 -4.51 -7.42
N ARG A 294 10.44 -5.64 -8.11
CA ARG A 294 10.74 -5.71 -9.54
C ARG A 294 9.62 -5.12 -10.39
N ASN A 295 8.37 -5.56 -10.20
CA ASN A 295 7.25 -5.07 -11.03
C ASN A 295 7.02 -3.58 -10.82
N LEU A 296 7.11 -3.13 -9.56
CA LEU A 296 6.89 -1.74 -9.18
C LEU A 296 7.95 -0.81 -9.78
N LEU A 297 9.23 -1.17 -9.64
CA LEU A 297 10.34 -0.38 -10.21
C LEU A 297 10.36 -0.42 -11.73
N ALA A 298 9.99 -1.54 -12.35
CA ALA A 298 9.83 -1.61 -13.81
C ALA A 298 8.80 -0.58 -14.29
N ASN A 299 7.68 -0.42 -13.58
CA ASN A 299 6.66 0.55 -13.94
C ASN A 299 7.11 2.00 -13.72
N ILE A 300 7.72 2.27 -12.56
CA ILE A 300 8.25 3.60 -12.23
C ILE A 300 9.25 4.08 -13.29
N ARG A 301 10.21 3.22 -13.66
CA ARG A 301 11.20 3.50 -14.71
C ARG A 301 10.54 3.78 -16.07
N ALA A 302 9.61 2.93 -16.48
CA ALA A 302 8.94 3.08 -17.77
C ALA A 302 8.11 4.37 -17.84
N MET A 303 7.37 4.71 -16.77
CA MET A 303 6.62 5.96 -16.68
C MET A 303 7.52 7.19 -16.72
N GLY A 304 8.60 7.23 -15.91
CA GLY A 304 9.47 8.38 -15.88
C GLY A 304 10.27 8.56 -17.16
N GLY A 305 10.67 7.47 -17.82
CA GLY A 305 11.24 7.52 -19.17
C GLY A 305 10.26 8.13 -20.18
N ALA A 306 8.99 7.70 -20.17
CA ALA A 306 7.96 8.30 -21.03
C ALA A 306 7.64 9.77 -20.69
N ALA A 307 7.76 10.15 -19.42
CA ALA A 307 7.58 11.52 -18.94
C ALA A 307 8.81 12.43 -19.15
N ALA A 308 9.96 11.84 -19.50
CA ALA A 308 11.28 12.46 -19.36
C ALA A 308 11.44 13.13 -17.98
N ALA A 309 11.06 12.42 -16.92
CA ALA A 309 11.11 12.90 -15.55
C ALA A 309 12.56 12.95 -15.07
N THR A 310 12.94 14.05 -14.44
CA THR A 310 14.29 14.19 -13.88
C THR A 310 14.24 14.94 -12.56
N GLY A 311 15.36 14.95 -11.82
CA GLY A 311 15.48 15.76 -10.60
C GLY A 311 15.32 17.27 -10.79
N SER A 312 15.18 17.79 -12.03
CA SER A 312 14.86 19.19 -12.29
C SER A 312 13.36 19.51 -12.27
N ASP A 313 12.50 18.49 -12.29
CA ASP A 313 11.05 18.65 -12.20
C ASP A 313 10.60 18.93 -10.76
N THR A 314 9.35 19.37 -10.59
CA THR A 314 8.65 19.42 -9.30
C THR A 314 7.24 18.86 -9.50
N PHE A 315 6.79 17.99 -8.60
CA PHE A 315 5.47 17.37 -8.68
C PHE A 315 4.54 17.91 -7.60
N VAL A 316 3.35 18.37 -7.98
CA VAL A 316 2.28 18.71 -7.01
C VAL A 316 1.22 17.61 -7.01
N SER A 317 0.82 17.15 -5.83
CA SER A 317 -0.22 16.13 -5.68
C SER A 317 -1.15 16.42 -4.50
N TRP A 318 -2.44 16.20 -4.72
CA TRP A 318 -3.44 16.07 -3.65
C TRP A 318 -4.02 14.65 -3.63
N LEU A 319 -3.54 13.78 -4.53
CA LEU A 319 -4.08 12.45 -4.72
C LEU A 319 -3.88 11.61 -3.45
N PRO A 320 -4.85 10.78 -3.08
CA PRO A 320 -4.71 10.01 -1.86
C PRO A 320 -3.64 8.93 -1.97
N LEU A 321 -2.80 8.80 -0.94
CA LEU A 321 -1.70 7.82 -0.88
C LEU A 321 -2.17 6.37 -0.69
N TYR A 322 -3.47 6.13 -0.47
CA TYR A 322 -4.04 4.77 -0.48
C TYR A 322 -4.51 4.32 -1.88
N HIS A 323 -4.37 5.17 -2.91
CA HIS A 323 -4.60 4.81 -4.32
C HIS A 323 -3.27 4.74 -5.07
N ASP A 324 -3.24 3.88 -6.09
CA ASP A 324 -2.09 3.64 -6.97
C ASP A 324 -1.50 4.93 -7.60
N MET A 325 -2.33 5.80 -8.16
CA MET A 325 -1.87 7.04 -8.82
C MET A 325 -1.21 8.02 -7.83
N GLY A 326 -1.72 8.11 -6.60
CA GLY A 326 -1.14 8.96 -5.56
C GLY A 326 0.11 8.35 -4.92
N LEU A 327 0.06 7.05 -4.61
CA LEU A 327 1.17 6.34 -3.98
C LEU A 327 2.33 6.10 -4.94
N ILE A 328 2.06 5.38 -6.02
CA ILE A 328 3.09 4.91 -6.94
C ILE A 328 3.45 6.01 -7.92
N GLY A 329 2.44 6.60 -8.57
CA GLY A 329 2.65 7.66 -9.57
C GLY A 329 3.28 8.91 -8.97
N ALA A 330 2.62 9.52 -7.98
CA ALA A 330 3.08 10.79 -7.42
C ALA A 330 4.23 10.66 -6.42
N TRP A 331 4.23 9.69 -5.49
CA TRP A 331 5.30 9.63 -4.47
C TRP A 331 6.47 8.72 -4.83
N LEU A 332 6.24 7.43 -5.09
CA LEU A 332 7.33 6.50 -5.37
C LEU A 332 8.06 6.82 -6.68
N GLY A 333 7.33 7.28 -7.71
CA GLY A 333 7.91 7.82 -8.93
C GLY A 333 8.83 9.00 -8.65
N CYS A 334 8.36 9.99 -7.90
CA CYS A 334 9.17 11.14 -7.51
C CYS A 334 10.41 10.75 -6.70
N MET A 335 10.28 9.78 -5.79
CA MET A 335 11.40 9.25 -5.01
C MET A 335 12.47 8.61 -5.89
N TYR A 336 12.08 7.91 -6.96
CA TYR A 336 13.05 7.30 -7.88
C TYR A 336 13.85 8.35 -8.65
N PHE A 337 13.16 9.30 -9.30
CA PHE A 337 13.78 10.32 -10.17
C PHE A 337 14.39 11.51 -9.40
N GLY A 338 14.32 11.52 -8.07
CA GLY A 338 14.78 12.66 -7.28
C GLY A 338 13.93 13.90 -7.49
N VAL A 339 12.65 13.75 -7.81
CA VAL A 339 11.70 14.87 -8.00
C VAL A 339 11.13 15.28 -6.63
N PRO A 340 11.20 16.55 -6.21
CA PRO A 340 10.50 17.02 -5.02
C PRO A 340 8.98 16.89 -5.19
N LEU A 341 8.34 16.22 -4.23
CA LEU A 341 6.89 16.08 -4.11
C LEU A 341 6.32 17.14 -3.17
N VAL A 342 5.52 18.05 -3.71
CA VAL A 342 4.68 18.97 -2.94
C VAL A 342 3.30 18.34 -2.79
N VAL A 343 2.86 18.10 -1.56
CA VAL A 343 1.65 17.32 -1.29
C VAL A 343 0.69 18.04 -0.36
N MET A 344 -0.61 17.99 -0.67
CA MET A 344 -1.68 18.41 0.22
C MET A 344 -2.69 17.28 0.44
N SER A 345 -3.55 17.40 1.45
CA SER A 345 -4.59 16.38 1.66
C SER A 345 -5.65 16.44 0.54
N PRO A 346 -6.26 15.29 0.15
CA PRO A 346 -7.36 15.27 -0.80
C PRO A 346 -8.55 16.13 -0.34
N GLN A 347 -8.75 16.22 0.97
CA GLN A 347 -9.80 17.04 1.57
C GLN A 347 -9.53 18.53 1.35
N ALA A 348 -8.28 18.99 1.49
CA ALA A 348 -7.92 20.38 1.22
C ALA A 348 -8.24 20.79 -0.22
N PHE A 349 -7.94 19.92 -1.20
CA PHE A 349 -8.31 20.14 -2.60
C PHE A 349 -9.83 20.18 -2.80
N LEU A 350 -10.56 19.18 -2.30
CA LEU A 350 -12.01 19.10 -2.48
C LEU A 350 -12.77 20.29 -1.87
N MET A 351 -12.25 20.84 -0.76
CA MET A 351 -12.77 22.03 -0.11
C MET A 351 -12.50 23.30 -0.92
N ARG A 352 -11.28 23.44 -1.43
CA ARG A 352 -10.85 24.65 -2.15
C ARG A 352 -9.95 24.29 -3.34
N PRO A 353 -10.54 23.97 -4.51
CA PRO A 353 -9.80 23.51 -5.68
C PRO A 353 -8.74 24.49 -6.19
N SER A 354 -8.92 25.79 -5.97
CA SER A 354 -7.93 26.82 -6.32
C SER A 354 -6.57 26.60 -5.63
N ARG A 355 -6.53 25.97 -4.45
CA ARG A 355 -5.26 25.64 -3.76
C ARG A 355 -4.35 24.75 -4.60
N TRP A 356 -4.90 23.86 -5.42
CA TRP A 356 -4.10 23.00 -6.30
C TRP A 356 -3.35 23.82 -7.35
N LEU A 357 -4.04 24.75 -8.02
CA LEU A 357 -3.44 25.61 -9.03
C LEU A 357 -2.41 26.57 -8.42
N TRP A 358 -2.72 27.12 -7.24
CA TRP A 358 -1.75 27.95 -6.51
C TRP A 358 -0.53 27.15 -6.04
N ALA A 359 -0.69 25.91 -5.59
CA ALA A 359 0.46 25.07 -5.24
C ALA A 359 1.37 24.80 -6.45
N ILE A 360 0.80 24.62 -7.65
CA ILE A 360 1.54 24.50 -8.91
C ILE A 360 2.31 25.80 -9.19
N HIS A 361 1.63 26.94 -9.11
CA HIS A 361 2.25 28.26 -9.31
C HIS A 361 3.37 28.53 -8.30
N ASP A 362 3.07 28.47 -7.01
CA ASP A 362 3.95 28.81 -5.88
C ASP A 362 5.23 27.95 -5.88
N ASN A 363 5.12 26.67 -6.29
CA ASN A 363 6.26 25.74 -6.32
C ASN A 363 6.81 25.49 -7.73
N ARG A 364 6.35 26.25 -8.74
CA ARG A 364 6.73 26.12 -10.16
C ARG A 364 6.65 24.66 -10.65
N ALA A 365 5.59 23.95 -10.26
CA ALA A 365 5.48 22.51 -10.50
C ALA A 365 5.34 22.20 -12.00
N SER A 366 6.25 21.40 -12.53
CA SER A 366 6.23 20.97 -13.93
C SER A 366 5.28 19.81 -14.17
N MET A 367 4.95 19.04 -13.12
CA MET A 367 4.09 17.87 -13.21
C MET A 367 3.01 17.89 -12.13
N SER A 368 1.82 17.42 -12.50
CA SER A 368 0.75 17.15 -11.55
C SER A 368 -0.26 16.20 -12.18
N ALA A 369 -0.93 15.40 -11.35
CA ALA A 369 -1.92 14.43 -11.81
C ALA A 369 -3.28 14.65 -11.14
N GLY A 370 -4.34 14.34 -11.89
CA GLY A 370 -5.71 14.34 -11.40
C GLY A 370 -6.60 13.41 -12.23
N PRO A 371 -7.63 12.81 -11.65
CA PRO A 371 -8.71 12.23 -12.43
C PRO A 371 -9.53 13.32 -13.14
N ASN A 372 -10.29 12.94 -14.18
CA ASN A 372 -11.05 13.89 -14.99
C ASN A 372 -11.96 14.81 -14.15
N PHE A 373 -12.58 14.29 -13.08
CA PHE A 373 -13.44 15.07 -12.19
C PHE A 373 -12.72 16.25 -11.53
N ALA A 374 -11.40 16.14 -11.29
CA ALA A 374 -10.65 17.20 -10.64
C ALA A 374 -10.59 18.46 -11.50
N TYR A 375 -10.36 18.29 -12.80
CA TYR A 375 -10.39 19.36 -13.78
C TYR A 375 -11.80 19.99 -13.87
N GLU A 376 -12.85 19.16 -13.85
CA GLU A 376 -14.24 19.66 -13.83
C GLU A 376 -14.58 20.40 -12.52
N LEU A 377 -13.99 19.98 -11.40
CA LEU A 377 -14.17 20.66 -10.13
C LEU A 377 -13.52 22.05 -10.14
N CYS A 378 -12.33 22.18 -10.72
CA CYS A 378 -11.72 23.49 -10.98
C CYS A 378 -12.62 24.38 -11.85
N LEU A 379 -13.16 23.84 -12.94
CA LEU A 379 -14.07 24.56 -13.83
C LEU A 379 -15.36 25.04 -13.14
N SER A 380 -15.89 24.27 -12.19
CA SER A 380 -17.19 24.55 -11.56
C SER A 380 -17.13 25.34 -10.26
N LYS A 381 -16.00 25.30 -9.54
CA LYS A 381 -15.90 25.86 -8.18
C LYS A 381 -14.98 27.06 -8.05
N ILE A 382 -13.97 27.19 -8.90
CA ILE A 382 -13.03 28.32 -8.81
C ILE A 382 -13.73 29.57 -9.35
N ARG A 383 -13.71 30.65 -8.57
CA ARG A 383 -14.16 31.98 -9.01
C ARG A 383 -13.01 32.75 -9.64
N ASP A 384 -13.31 33.70 -10.51
CA ASP A 384 -12.28 34.39 -11.30
C ASP A 384 -11.38 35.30 -10.43
N ASP A 385 -11.91 35.87 -9.35
CA ASP A 385 -11.13 36.64 -8.35
C ASP A 385 -10.14 35.77 -7.55
N GLU A 386 -10.35 34.45 -7.46
CA GLU A 386 -9.44 33.55 -6.76
C GLU A 386 -8.18 33.19 -7.56
N ILE A 387 -8.17 33.46 -8.86
CA ILE A 387 -7.09 33.08 -9.79
C ILE A 387 -6.41 34.28 -10.43
N GLU A 388 -6.72 35.49 -9.97
CA GLU A 388 -5.99 36.70 -10.37
C GLU A 388 -4.50 36.56 -10.00
N GLY A 389 -3.62 36.78 -10.97
CA GLY A 389 -2.17 36.62 -10.82
C GLY A 389 -1.65 35.18 -10.92
N LEU A 390 -2.50 34.19 -11.20
CA LEU A 390 -2.08 32.81 -11.41
C LEU A 390 -1.20 32.67 -12.66
N ASP A 391 -0.12 31.91 -12.56
CA ASP A 391 0.74 31.52 -13.70
C ASP A 391 1.00 30.00 -13.68
N LEU A 392 0.51 29.33 -14.71
CA LEU A 392 0.59 27.89 -14.96
C LEU A 392 1.55 27.54 -16.12
N SER A 393 2.35 28.49 -16.61
CA SER A 393 3.33 28.27 -17.69
C SER A 393 4.40 27.21 -17.36
N CYS A 394 4.64 26.99 -16.06
CA CYS A 394 5.53 25.95 -15.56
C CYS A 394 4.97 24.53 -15.78
N TRP A 395 3.64 24.37 -15.84
CA TRP A 395 2.99 23.06 -15.89
C TRP A 395 3.20 22.40 -17.26
N ARG A 396 4.11 21.42 -17.32
CA ARG A 396 4.49 20.69 -18.52
C ARG A 396 3.66 19.43 -18.74
N LEU A 397 3.33 18.70 -17.67
CA LEU A 397 2.54 17.46 -17.74
C LEU A 397 1.38 17.48 -16.73
N ALA A 398 0.18 17.67 -17.26
CA ALA A 398 -1.10 17.60 -16.56
C ALA A 398 -1.74 16.23 -16.83
N TYR A 399 -1.39 15.23 -16.02
CA TYR A 399 -1.89 13.87 -16.21
C TYR A 399 -3.38 13.78 -15.87
N ASN A 400 -4.18 13.35 -16.86
CA ASN A 400 -5.61 13.09 -16.70
C ASN A 400 -5.90 11.60 -16.91
N GLY A 401 -6.27 10.88 -15.85
CA GLY A 401 -6.44 9.43 -15.93
C GLY A 401 -7.21 8.84 -14.77
N ALA A 402 -7.07 7.53 -14.55
CA ALA A 402 -7.82 6.72 -13.58
C ALA A 402 -9.33 6.58 -13.84
N GLU A 403 -9.97 7.42 -14.65
CA GLU A 403 -11.37 7.30 -15.06
C GLU A 403 -11.55 7.71 -16.53
N PRO A 404 -12.71 7.45 -17.16
CA PRO A 404 -12.95 7.90 -18.53
C PRO A 404 -12.68 9.40 -18.67
N VAL A 405 -11.79 9.73 -19.59
CA VAL A 405 -11.36 11.11 -19.83
C VAL A 405 -12.36 11.78 -20.77
N SER A 406 -12.91 12.92 -20.36
CA SER A 406 -13.91 13.64 -21.17
C SER A 406 -13.22 14.66 -22.07
N ALA A 407 -13.49 14.55 -23.38
CA ALA A 407 -13.08 15.54 -24.37
C ALA A 407 -13.58 16.94 -24.01
N SER A 408 -14.83 17.05 -23.54
CA SER A 408 -15.45 18.33 -23.20
C SER A 408 -14.79 19.00 -21.99
N THR A 409 -14.41 18.21 -20.98
CA THR A 409 -13.67 18.72 -19.80
C THR A 409 -12.29 19.23 -20.21
N ILE A 410 -11.56 18.49 -21.05
CA ILE A 410 -10.23 18.89 -21.53
C ILE A 410 -10.29 20.22 -22.28
N GLU A 411 -11.21 20.35 -23.24
CA GLU A 411 -11.37 21.57 -24.05
C GLU A 411 -11.68 22.78 -23.16
N ARG A 412 -12.72 22.68 -22.32
CA ARG A 412 -13.13 23.76 -21.42
C ARG A 412 -12.04 24.16 -20.41
N PHE A 413 -11.30 23.19 -19.87
CA PHE A 413 -10.20 23.46 -18.95
C PHE A 413 -9.06 24.20 -19.66
N GLY A 414 -8.68 23.72 -20.87
CA GLY A 414 -7.70 24.40 -21.71
C GLY A 414 -8.08 25.85 -21.97
N ASP A 415 -9.31 26.09 -22.43
CA ASP A 415 -9.80 27.42 -22.78
C ASP A 415 -9.84 28.36 -21.56
N ARG A 416 -10.32 27.87 -20.41
CA ARG A 416 -10.45 28.68 -19.20
C ARG A 416 -9.10 29.11 -18.63
N PHE A 417 -8.10 28.23 -18.66
CA PHE A 417 -6.81 28.46 -18.00
C PHE A 417 -5.68 28.89 -18.95
N ALA A 418 -5.93 28.93 -20.27
CA ALA A 418 -4.98 29.45 -21.25
C ALA A 418 -4.51 30.89 -20.96
N PRO A 419 -5.36 31.85 -20.54
CA PRO A 419 -4.92 33.19 -20.16
C PRO A 419 -3.93 33.24 -18.99
N TYR A 420 -3.92 32.18 -18.16
CA TYR A 420 -3.02 32.01 -17.03
C TYR A 420 -1.79 31.15 -17.38
N GLY A 421 -1.48 30.98 -18.67
CA GLY A 421 -0.28 30.28 -19.13
C GLY A 421 -0.41 28.76 -19.27
N PHE A 422 -1.58 28.17 -19.03
CA PHE A 422 -1.78 26.73 -19.25
C PHE A 422 -1.71 26.40 -20.75
N ARG A 423 -0.79 25.51 -21.14
CA ARG A 423 -0.61 25.06 -22.52
C ARG A 423 -1.49 23.84 -22.81
N ARG A 424 -2.17 23.81 -23.96
CA ARG A 424 -2.99 22.65 -24.36
C ARG A 424 -2.14 21.38 -24.45
N GLU A 425 -0.90 21.51 -24.88
CA GLU A 425 0.08 20.43 -25.01
C GLU A 425 0.46 19.80 -23.66
N ALA A 426 0.23 20.51 -22.55
CA ALA A 426 0.47 19.97 -21.21
C ALA A 426 -0.62 18.96 -20.79
N MET A 427 -1.83 19.04 -21.36
CA MET A 427 -2.88 18.08 -21.05
C MET A 427 -2.49 16.69 -21.56
N THR A 428 -2.32 15.76 -20.63
CA THR A 428 -1.71 14.44 -20.86
C THR A 428 -2.69 13.34 -20.42
N PRO A 429 -3.67 12.94 -21.26
CA PRO A 429 -4.53 11.81 -20.94
C PRO A 429 -3.72 10.51 -20.87
N VAL A 430 -3.86 9.75 -19.79
CA VAL A 430 -3.09 8.51 -19.54
C VAL A 430 -4.01 7.37 -19.13
N TYR A 431 -3.57 6.14 -19.41
CA TYR A 431 -4.26 4.92 -18.99
C TYR A 431 -3.40 4.04 -18.09
N GLY A 432 -4.06 3.39 -17.13
CA GLY A 432 -3.40 2.66 -16.07
C GLY A 432 -4.36 1.94 -15.13
N LEU A 433 -3.83 0.95 -14.43
CA LEU A 433 -4.52 0.10 -13.47
C LEU A 433 -3.52 -0.51 -12.49
N ALA A 434 -3.98 -0.84 -11.28
CA ALA A 434 -3.15 -1.45 -10.24
C ALA A 434 -2.50 -2.77 -10.69
N GLU A 435 -3.18 -3.57 -11.52
CA GLU A 435 -2.64 -4.82 -12.07
C GLU A 435 -1.40 -4.62 -12.96
N SER A 436 -1.16 -3.41 -13.47
CA SER A 436 0.08 -2.98 -14.15
C SER A 436 0.97 -2.13 -13.24
N SER A 437 0.87 -2.32 -11.92
CA SER A 437 1.36 -1.42 -10.86
C SER A 437 0.64 -0.07 -10.83
N VAL A 438 0.73 0.74 -11.89
CA VAL A 438 -0.09 1.96 -12.04
C VAL A 438 -0.25 2.40 -13.49
N GLY A 439 0.83 2.70 -14.22
CA GLY A 439 0.79 3.26 -15.58
C GLY A 439 0.88 2.17 -16.65
N LEU A 440 0.20 2.35 -17.77
CA LEU A 440 0.25 1.40 -18.90
C LEU A 440 0.37 2.08 -20.27
N ALA A 441 -0.32 3.20 -20.49
CA ALA A 441 -0.22 3.96 -21.74
C ALA A 441 -0.09 5.47 -21.50
N PHE A 442 0.87 6.09 -22.21
CA PHE A 442 1.24 7.49 -22.09
C PHE A 442 1.40 8.10 -23.50
N PRO A 443 0.91 9.34 -23.74
CA PRO A 443 1.06 9.98 -25.05
C PRO A 443 2.51 10.47 -25.23
N PRO A 444 3.01 10.58 -26.47
CA PRO A 444 4.27 11.26 -26.75
C PRO A 444 4.29 12.69 -26.19
N LEU A 445 5.44 13.10 -25.66
CA LEU A 445 5.64 14.41 -25.04
C LEU A 445 5.33 15.56 -26.01
N GLY A 446 4.66 16.60 -25.52
CA GLY A 446 4.37 17.83 -26.27
C GLY A 446 3.29 17.71 -27.35
N ARG A 447 2.69 16.54 -27.56
CA ARG A 447 1.64 16.35 -28.58
C ARG A 447 0.29 16.97 -28.20
N GLY A 448 -0.01 17.05 -26.90
CA GLY A 448 -1.34 17.37 -26.40
C GLY A 448 -2.37 16.25 -26.63
N PRO A 449 -3.64 16.51 -26.26
CA PRO A 449 -4.70 15.50 -26.28
C PRO A 449 -5.25 15.29 -27.70
N LEU A 450 -5.34 14.02 -28.12
CA LEU A 450 -6.03 13.63 -29.35
C LEU A 450 -7.46 13.16 -29.01
N ILE A 451 -8.43 13.66 -29.77
CA ILE A 451 -9.85 13.33 -29.61
C ILE A 451 -10.32 12.71 -30.91
N ASP A 452 -10.66 11.42 -30.90
CA ASP A 452 -11.24 10.75 -32.06
C ASP A 452 -12.76 10.95 -32.06
N ARG A 453 -13.27 11.49 -33.17
CA ARG A 453 -14.69 11.77 -33.39
C ARG A 453 -15.23 10.71 -34.32
N ILE A 454 -16.07 9.83 -33.80
CA ILE A 454 -16.51 8.63 -34.51
C ILE A 454 -18.03 8.59 -34.73
N ARG A 455 -18.46 7.88 -35.77
CA ARG A 455 -19.86 7.68 -36.12
C ARG A 455 -20.54 6.79 -35.08
N ARG A 456 -21.39 7.40 -34.25
CA ARG A 456 -22.15 6.73 -33.18
C ARG A 456 -22.81 5.44 -33.62
N ASP A 457 -23.55 5.51 -34.71
CA ASP A 457 -24.39 4.41 -35.18
C ASP A 457 -23.58 3.21 -35.69
N ALA A 458 -22.45 3.45 -36.33
CA ALA A 458 -21.54 2.39 -36.77
C ALA A 458 -20.90 1.71 -35.55
N PHE A 459 -20.44 2.50 -34.59
CA PHE A 459 -19.82 2.03 -33.36
C PHE A 459 -20.79 1.20 -32.51
N ALA A 460 -21.99 1.71 -32.23
CA ALA A 460 -22.98 1.02 -31.40
C ALA A 460 -23.49 -0.31 -31.98
N ARG A 461 -23.49 -0.47 -33.32
CA ARG A 461 -23.96 -1.68 -34.01
C ARG A 461 -22.86 -2.72 -34.23
N SER A 462 -21.63 -2.30 -34.47
CA SER A 462 -20.57 -3.18 -34.98
C SER A 462 -19.24 -3.08 -34.23
N GLY A 463 -19.13 -2.20 -33.25
CA GLY A 463 -17.87 -1.92 -32.54
C GLY A 463 -16.80 -1.25 -33.41
N ARG A 464 -17.15 -0.75 -34.61
CA ARG A 464 -16.21 -0.09 -35.52
C ARG A 464 -16.17 1.41 -35.29
N ALA A 465 -15.01 1.93 -34.93
CA ALA A 465 -14.73 3.34 -34.71
C ALA A 465 -14.45 4.06 -36.04
N GLU A 466 -15.48 4.26 -36.85
CA GLU A 466 -15.38 5.00 -38.12
C GLU A 466 -15.36 6.52 -37.88
N PRO A 467 -14.47 7.31 -38.52
CA PRO A 467 -14.47 8.76 -38.39
C PRO A 467 -15.82 9.40 -38.76
N ALA A 468 -16.29 10.34 -37.92
CA ALA A 468 -17.52 11.10 -38.17
C ALA A 468 -17.32 12.16 -39.25
N ARG A 469 -18.34 12.37 -40.09
CA ARG A 469 -18.34 13.48 -41.06
C ARG A 469 -18.68 14.80 -40.36
N PRO A 470 -18.20 15.95 -40.87
CA PRO A 470 -18.58 17.26 -40.33
C PRO A 470 -20.10 17.42 -40.27
N GLY A 471 -20.64 17.79 -39.10
CA GLY A 471 -22.08 17.99 -38.88
C GLY A 471 -22.88 16.74 -38.53
N GLU A 472 -22.32 15.52 -38.62
CA GLU A 472 -22.97 14.31 -38.09
C GLU A 472 -22.90 14.26 -36.55
N ARG A 473 -23.88 13.59 -35.92
CA ARG A 473 -23.79 13.27 -34.49
C ARG A 473 -22.65 12.28 -34.26
N ASP A 474 -21.72 12.64 -33.39
CA ASP A 474 -20.52 11.86 -33.10
C ASP A 474 -20.51 11.27 -31.68
N LEU A 475 -19.62 10.30 -31.49
CA LEU A 475 -19.06 9.90 -30.21
C LEU A 475 -17.62 10.41 -30.15
N ARG A 476 -17.17 10.85 -28.97
CA ARG A 476 -15.84 11.42 -28.79
C ARG A 476 -15.08 10.59 -27.76
N PHE A 477 -13.97 9.98 -28.17
CA PHE A 477 -13.06 9.26 -27.28
C PHE A 477 -11.69 9.94 -27.27
N VAL A 478 -11.07 10.00 -26.11
CA VAL A 478 -9.75 10.63 -25.92
C VAL A 478 -8.67 9.55 -25.99
N ALA A 479 -7.62 9.80 -26.76
CA ALA A 479 -6.45 8.93 -26.80
C ALA A 479 -5.72 8.98 -25.46
N CYS A 480 -5.52 7.82 -24.83
CA CYS A 480 -4.78 7.67 -23.58
C CYS A 480 -3.28 7.41 -23.78
N GLY A 481 -2.80 7.46 -25.02
CA GLY A 481 -1.40 7.28 -25.35
C GLY A 481 -1.03 5.89 -25.87
N ARG A 482 0.28 5.68 -26.00
CA ARG A 482 0.89 4.45 -26.49
C ARG A 482 1.38 3.58 -25.33
N PRO A 483 1.52 2.25 -25.51
CA PRO A 483 2.11 1.39 -24.48
C PRO A 483 3.43 1.94 -23.97
N LEU A 484 3.63 1.89 -22.65
CA LEU A 484 4.91 2.25 -22.03
C LEU A 484 6.05 1.38 -22.57
N PRO A 485 7.31 1.87 -22.59
CA PRO A 485 8.46 1.07 -23.01
C PRO A 485 8.52 -0.29 -22.30
N GLY A 486 8.77 -1.36 -23.07
CA GLY A 486 8.79 -2.74 -22.56
C GLY A 486 7.40 -3.34 -22.27
N HIS A 487 6.32 -2.64 -22.62
CA HIS A 487 4.94 -3.14 -22.48
C HIS A 487 4.29 -3.26 -23.85
N GLU A 488 3.35 -4.18 -23.95
CA GLU A 488 2.52 -4.38 -25.14
C GLU A 488 1.05 -4.32 -24.73
N ILE A 489 0.23 -3.76 -25.61
CA ILE A 489 -1.23 -3.72 -25.47
C ILE A 489 -1.80 -4.31 -26.74
N ARG A 490 -2.81 -5.17 -26.61
CA ARG A 490 -3.60 -5.69 -27.73
C ARG A 490 -5.08 -5.54 -27.44
N ILE A 491 -5.86 -5.54 -28.52
CA ILE A 491 -7.33 -5.54 -28.45
C ILE A 491 -7.81 -6.89 -28.95
N VAL A 492 -8.64 -7.59 -28.17
CA VAL A 492 -9.13 -8.93 -28.55
C VAL A 492 -10.65 -9.02 -28.58
N ASP A 493 -11.16 -9.84 -29.50
CA ASP A 493 -12.58 -10.19 -29.56
C ASP A 493 -12.99 -11.17 -28.44
N ALA A 494 -14.26 -11.59 -28.43
CA ALA A 494 -14.77 -12.53 -27.45
C ALA A 494 -14.08 -13.91 -27.48
N ALA A 495 -13.63 -14.35 -28.66
CA ALA A 495 -12.93 -15.61 -28.90
C ALA A 495 -11.43 -15.53 -28.60
N GLY A 496 -10.89 -14.34 -28.32
CA GLY A 496 -9.48 -14.11 -28.02
C GLY A 496 -8.62 -13.82 -29.26
N ASN A 497 -9.24 -13.58 -30.42
CA ASN A 497 -8.51 -13.17 -31.61
C ASN A 497 -8.16 -11.69 -31.53
N GLU A 498 -6.95 -11.33 -31.93
CA GLU A 498 -6.51 -9.94 -31.98
C GLU A 498 -7.26 -9.18 -33.08
N LEU A 499 -7.72 -7.99 -32.72
CA LEU A 499 -8.45 -7.08 -33.57
C LEU A 499 -7.51 -6.00 -34.11
N GLY A 500 -7.68 -5.67 -35.39
CA GLY A 500 -6.98 -4.54 -36.00
C GLY A 500 -7.54 -3.19 -35.55
N ASP A 501 -6.87 -2.12 -35.96
CA ASP A 501 -7.22 -0.74 -35.63
C ASP A 501 -8.70 -0.41 -35.83
N ARG A 502 -9.19 0.50 -34.98
CA ARG A 502 -10.58 1.00 -34.96
C ARG A 502 -11.65 -0.07 -34.71
N ARG A 503 -11.29 -1.24 -34.20
CA ARG A 503 -12.26 -2.24 -33.72
C ARG A 503 -12.22 -2.33 -32.21
N GLU A 504 -13.38 -2.14 -31.59
CA GLU A 504 -13.55 -2.28 -30.16
C GLU A 504 -13.43 -3.75 -29.75
N GLY A 505 -12.68 -3.98 -28.69
CA GLY A 505 -12.58 -5.27 -28.02
C GLY A 505 -12.09 -5.11 -26.59
N ARG A 506 -11.75 -6.23 -25.97
CA ARG A 506 -11.16 -6.26 -24.63
C ARG A 506 -9.71 -5.79 -24.71
N VAL A 507 -9.33 -4.92 -23.78
CA VAL A 507 -7.95 -4.46 -23.67
C VAL A 507 -7.17 -5.48 -22.86
N GLU A 508 -6.13 -6.06 -23.45
CA GLU A 508 -5.19 -6.94 -22.78
C GLU A 508 -3.79 -6.34 -22.84
N PHE A 509 -2.97 -6.61 -21.83
CA PHE A 509 -1.59 -6.15 -21.80
C PHE A 509 -0.63 -7.21 -21.28
N ARG A 510 0.65 -7.06 -21.63
CA ARG A 510 1.75 -7.79 -21.02
C ARG A 510 2.96 -6.87 -20.86
N GLY A 511 3.82 -7.19 -19.90
CA GLY A 511 5.06 -6.43 -19.64
C GLY A 511 5.60 -6.64 -18.23
N PRO A 512 6.79 -6.09 -17.93
CA PRO A 512 7.47 -6.33 -16.66
C PRO A 512 6.76 -5.72 -15.44
N SER A 513 5.85 -4.76 -15.65
CA SER A 513 5.04 -4.15 -14.57
C SER A 513 3.84 -4.99 -14.15
N ALA A 514 3.54 -6.09 -14.86
CA ALA A 514 2.41 -6.94 -14.56
C ALA A 514 2.52 -7.53 -13.15
N THR A 515 1.41 -7.49 -12.43
CA THR A 515 1.29 -8.05 -11.07
C THR A 515 1.64 -9.54 -11.01
N ALA A 516 2.11 -10.00 -9.86
CA ALA A 516 2.22 -11.43 -9.56
C ALA A 516 0.84 -12.12 -9.39
N GLY A 517 -0.23 -11.33 -9.37
CA GLY A 517 -1.62 -11.78 -9.27
C GLY A 517 -2.36 -11.12 -8.10
N TYR A 518 -3.49 -11.70 -7.73
CA TYR A 518 -4.24 -11.27 -6.56
C TYR A 518 -3.79 -12.02 -5.29
N PHE A 519 -3.47 -11.27 -4.24
CA PHE A 519 -3.01 -11.79 -2.96
C PHE A 519 -4.05 -12.70 -2.31
N ASN A 520 -3.63 -13.92 -1.96
CA ASN A 520 -4.48 -14.97 -1.39
C ASN A 520 -5.78 -15.23 -2.18
N ASN A 521 -5.78 -15.06 -3.51
CA ASN A 521 -6.95 -15.29 -4.36
C ASN A 521 -6.60 -16.01 -5.67
N PRO A 522 -6.27 -17.31 -5.62
CA PRO A 522 -5.81 -18.06 -6.79
C PRO A 522 -6.86 -18.19 -7.90
N ALA A 523 -8.15 -18.17 -7.57
CA ALA A 523 -9.22 -18.22 -8.57
C ALA A 523 -9.29 -16.92 -9.38
N ALA A 524 -9.27 -15.76 -8.70
CA ALA A 524 -9.24 -14.48 -9.40
C ALA A 524 -7.92 -14.28 -10.17
N THR A 525 -6.80 -14.78 -9.65
CA THR A 525 -5.51 -14.76 -10.36
C THR A 525 -5.60 -15.56 -11.65
N ARG A 526 -6.09 -16.80 -11.64
CA ARG A 526 -6.25 -17.58 -12.88
C ARG A 526 -7.17 -16.91 -13.89
N ALA A 527 -8.22 -16.23 -13.44
CA ALA A 527 -9.13 -15.49 -14.32
C ALA A 527 -8.55 -14.16 -14.84
N LEU A 528 -7.42 -13.69 -14.31
CA LEU A 528 -6.74 -12.49 -14.77
C LEU A 528 -5.84 -12.77 -15.99
N PHE A 529 -5.25 -13.97 -16.05
CA PHE A 529 -4.25 -14.33 -17.06
C PHE A 529 -4.85 -15.14 -18.21
N HIS A 530 -4.62 -14.68 -19.44
CA HIS A 530 -4.90 -15.37 -20.70
C HIS A 530 -3.57 -15.71 -21.40
N GLY A 531 -2.92 -16.79 -20.95
CA GLY A 531 -1.53 -17.08 -21.32
C GLY A 531 -0.60 -16.04 -20.70
N ASP A 532 0.22 -15.38 -21.51
CA ASP A 532 1.15 -14.33 -21.08
C ASP A 532 0.50 -12.94 -20.96
N TRP A 533 -0.79 -12.81 -21.32
CA TRP A 533 -1.53 -11.56 -21.33
C TRP A 533 -2.44 -11.44 -20.11
N LEU A 534 -2.64 -10.22 -19.63
CA LEU A 534 -3.56 -9.90 -18.54
C LEU A 534 -4.79 -9.19 -19.10
N ASP A 535 -5.98 -9.68 -18.74
CA ASP A 535 -7.25 -9.02 -19.05
C ASP A 535 -7.49 -7.86 -18.07
N THR A 536 -7.56 -6.63 -18.60
CA THR A 536 -7.83 -5.43 -17.81
C THR A 536 -9.28 -5.35 -17.31
N GLY A 537 -10.20 -6.06 -17.99
CA GLY A 537 -11.64 -5.89 -17.82
C GLY A 537 -12.21 -4.62 -18.45
N ASP A 538 -11.39 -3.85 -19.18
CA ASP A 538 -11.75 -2.63 -19.90
C ASP A 538 -11.93 -2.91 -21.40
N LEU A 539 -12.73 -2.06 -22.07
CA LEU A 539 -12.97 -2.07 -23.51
C LEU A 539 -12.26 -0.88 -24.16
N GLY A 540 -11.77 -1.09 -25.39
CA GLY A 540 -11.12 -0.04 -26.16
C GLY A 540 -10.78 -0.47 -27.58
N TYR A 541 -10.21 0.46 -28.34
CA TYR A 541 -9.65 0.23 -29.67
C TYR A 541 -8.34 1.01 -29.83
N THR A 542 -7.56 0.65 -30.86
CA THR A 542 -6.32 1.35 -31.21
C THR A 542 -6.45 2.14 -32.52
N VAL A 543 -5.72 3.24 -32.62
CA VAL A 543 -5.46 3.96 -33.86
C VAL A 543 -4.00 4.42 -33.84
N GLU A 544 -3.18 4.00 -34.80
CA GLU A 544 -1.75 4.42 -34.86
C GLU A 544 -0.98 4.18 -33.54
N ALA A 545 -1.26 3.03 -32.91
CA ALA A 545 -0.75 2.59 -31.60
C ALA A 545 -1.24 3.37 -30.37
N ASP A 546 -2.09 4.39 -30.53
CA ASP A 546 -2.75 5.06 -29.42
C ASP A 546 -4.00 4.29 -28.97
N LEU A 547 -4.13 4.09 -27.66
CA LEU A 547 -5.26 3.41 -27.04
C LEU A 547 -6.40 4.40 -26.75
N TYR A 548 -7.61 4.06 -27.19
CA TYR A 548 -8.85 4.76 -26.88
C TYR A 548 -9.72 3.86 -26.00
N VAL A 549 -9.88 4.23 -24.73
CA VAL A 549 -10.68 3.45 -23.77
C VAL A 549 -12.15 3.88 -23.88
N THR A 550 -13.04 2.91 -24.08
CA THR A 550 -14.46 3.13 -24.36
C THR A 550 -15.37 2.77 -23.19
N GLY A 551 -14.88 1.96 -22.24
CA GLY A 551 -15.62 1.62 -21.03
C GLY A 551 -15.12 0.36 -20.33
N ARG A 552 -16.00 -0.22 -19.51
CA ARG A 552 -15.76 -1.49 -18.79
C ARG A 552 -16.70 -2.55 -19.29
N ILE A 553 -16.20 -3.78 -19.47
CA ILE A 553 -17.01 -4.92 -19.95
C ILE A 553 -18.25 -5.12 -19.08
N LYS A 554 -18.07 -5.07 -17.75
CA LYS A 554 -19.17 -5.28 -16.79
C LYS A 554 -20.15 -4.11 -16.67
N ASP A 555 -19.78 -2.95 -17.19
CA ASP A 555 -20.63 -1.77 -17.16
C ASP A 555 -21.37 -1.58 -18.50
N MET A 556 -20.90 -2.20 -19.60
CA MET A 556 -21.58 -2.16 -20.89
C MET A 556 -22.98 -2.76 -20.80
N ILE A 557 -23.97 -2.05 -21.33
CA ILE A 557 -25.37 -2.50 -21.38
C ILE A 557 -25.68 -2.93 -22.81
N ILE A 558 -26.14 -4.17 -22.99
CA ILE A 558 -26.54 -4.67 -24.31
C ILE A 558 -28.06 -4.59 -24.41
N ARG A 559 -28.59 -3.80 -25.36
CA ARG A 559 -30.04 -3.65 -25.55
C ARG A 559 -30.40 -3.57 -27.03
N ALA A 560 -31.38 -4.36 -27.46
CA ALA A 560 -31.85 -4.41 -28.85
C ALA A 560 -30.72 -4.59 -29.89
N GLY A 561 -29.71 -5.40 -29.57
CA GLY A 561 -28.55 -5.64 -30.44
C GLY A 561 -27.55 -4.46 -30.53
N ARG A 562 -27.65 -3.47 -29.64
CA ARG A 562 -26.72 -2.33 -29.55
C ARG A 562 -25.96 -2.37 -28.22
N ASN A 563 -24.67 -2.08 -28.28
CA ASN A 563 -23.85 -1.87 -27.09
C ASN A 563 -23.99 -0.42 -26.63
N LEU A 564 -24.40 -0.23 -25.37
CA LEU A 564 -24.62 1.08 -24.76
C LEU A 564 -23.56 1.31 -23.68
N HIS A 565 -22.86 2.45 -23.79
CA HIS A 565 -21.86 2.88 -22.84
C HIS A 565 -22.51 3.79 -21.78
N PRO A 566 -22.67 3.34 -20.51
CA PRO A 566 -23.42 4.10 -19.51
C PRO A 566 -22.86 5.50 -19.26
N ALA A 567 -21.53 5.65 -19.34
CA ALA A 567 -20.84 6.92 -19.07
C ALA A 567 -21.36 8.06 -19.94
N GLU A 568 -21.75 7.76 -21.18
CA GLU A 568 -22.26 8.75 -22.09
C GLU A 568 -23.65 9.25 -21.67
N LEU A 569 -24.56 8.33 -21.34
CA LEU A 569 -25.88 8.69 -20.85
C LEU A 569 -25.78 9.39 -19.49
N GLU A 570 -24.84 8.97 -18.64
CA GLU A 570 -24.55 9.62 -17.36
C GLU A 570 -24.04 11.06 -17.55
N GLU A 571 -23.21 11.33 -18.56
CA GLU A 571 -22.76 12.67 -18.92
C GLU A 571 -23.91 13.52 -19.47
N ALA A 572 -24.68 13.00 -20.43
CA ALA A 572 -25.81 13.70 -21.02
C ALA A 572 -26.88 14.04 -19.96
N VAL A 573 -27.30 13.07 -19.16
CA VAL A 573 -28.26 13.26 -18.07
C VAL A 573 -27.68 14.13 -16.96
N GLY A 574 -26.37 14.02 -16.70
CA GLY A 574 -25.68 14.86 -15.71
C GLY A 574 -25.62 16.34 -16.10
N ASN A 575 -25.80 16.67 -17.38
CA ASN A 575 -25.86 18.05 -17.88
C ASN A 575 -27.27 18.66 -17.85
N ILE A 576 -28.31 17.87 -17.52
CA ILE A 576 -29.68 18.37 -17.39
C ILE A 576 -29.83 19.26 -16.15
N GLN A 577 -30.48 20.41 -16.31
CA GLN A 577 -30.68 21.35 -15.21
C GLN A 577 -31.59 20.74 -14.12
N GLY A 578 -31.06 20.62 -12.90
CA GLY A 578 -31.77 20.00 -11.77
C GLY A 578 -31.34 18.56 -11.46
N VAL A 579 -30.52 17.95 -12.33
CA VAL A 579 -29.76 16.73 -12.03
C VAL A 579 -28.39 17.12 -11.45
N ARG A 580 -27.91 16.39 -10.43
CA ARG A 580 -26.56 16.61 -9.91
C ARG A 580 -25.54 15.98 -10.85
N LYS A 581 -24.73 16.81 -11.51
CA LYS A 581 -23.66 16.38 -12.43
C LYS A 581 -22.71 15.37 -11.75
N GLY A 582 -22.38 14.30 -12.46
CA GLY A 582 -21.56 13.19 -11.95
C GLY A 582 -22.23 12.35 -10.85
N CYS A 583 -23.52 12.54 -10.56
CA CYS A 583 -24.31 11.72 -9.63
C CYS A 583 -25.46 11.02 -10.36
N VAL A 584 -25.16 10.47 -11.53
CA VAL A 584 -26.06 9.66 -12.33
C VAL A 584 -25.46 8.27 -12.42
N ALA A 585 -26.24 7.22 -12.20
CA ALA A 585 -25.83 5.85 -12.42
C ALA A 585 -26.79 5.21 -13.41
N VAL A 586 -26.25 4.75 -14.53
CA VAL A 586 -26.99 4.04 -15.57
C VAL A 586 -26.59 2.57 -15.52
N PHE A 587 -27.58 1.67 -15.43
CA PHE A 587 -27.34 0.24 -15.32
C PHE A 587 -28.51 -0.59 -15.85
N ALA A 588 -28.22 -1.82 -16.27
CA ALA A 588 -29.22 -2.83 -16.60
C ALA A 588 -29.66 -3.61 -15.35
N SER A 589 -30.96 -3.82 -15.18
CA SER A 589 -31.54 -4.63 -14.10
C SER A 589 -32.49 -5.70 -14.65
N PRO A 590 -32.50 -6.94 -14.11
CA PRO A 590 -33.46 -7.95 -14.52
C PRO A 590 -34.91 -7.46 -14.39
N ASP A 591 -35.76 -7.88 -15.33
CA ASP A 591 -37.20 -7.66 -15.25
C ASP A 591 -37.83 -8.65 -14.25
N PRO A 592 -38.56 -8.18 -13.21
CA PRO A 592 -39.27 -9.04 -12.27
C PRO A 592 -40.25 -10.03 -12.92
N SER A 593 -40.74 -9.73 -14.13
CA SER A 593 -41.67 -10.56 -14.90
C SER A 593 -40.97 -11.59 -15.81
N GLY A 594 -39.63 -11.64 -15.80
CA GLY A 594 -38.84 -12.56 -16.64
C GLY A 594 -38.60 -12.07 -18.08
N GLY A 595 -38.94 -10.81 -18.37
CA GLY A 595 -38.63 -10.13 -19.63
C GLY A 595 -37.15 -9.73 -19.80
N PRO A 596 -36.80 -9.05 -20.92
CA PRO A 596 -35.45 -8.55 -21.16
C PRO A 596 -34.99 -7.56 -20.07
N GLU A 597 -33.68 -7.43 -19.86
CA GLU A 597 -33.14 -6.51 -18.84
C GLU A 597 -33.62 -5.06 -19.08
N ARG A 598 -34.06 -4.42 -17.99
CA ARG A 598 -34.56 -3.04 -17.95
C ARG A 598 -33.40 -2.06 -17.83
N LEU A 599 -33.36 -1.05 -18.69
CA LEU A 599 -32.46 0.10 -18.61
C LEU A 599 -32.97 1.07 -17.54
N VAL A 600 -32.21 1.20 -16.45
CA VAL A 600 -32.55 2.08 -15.32
C VAL A 600 -31.58 3.27 -15.30
N VAL A 601 -32.15 4.48 -15.26
CA VAL A 601 -31.41 5.73 -15.06
C VAL A 601 -31.69 6.22 -13.65
N MET A 602 -30.71 6.09 -12.75
CA MET A 602 -30.78 6.64 -11.40
C MET A 602 -30.05 7.97 -11.35
N ALA A 603 -30.79 9.06 -11.16
CA ALA A 603 -30.23 10.41 -11.10
C ALA A 603 -30.48 11.04 -9.74
N GLU A 604 -29.43 11.56 -9.10
CA GLU A 604 -29.61 12.38 -7.90
C GLU A 604 -30.17 13.74 -8.28
N THR A 605 -31.28 14.12 -7.65
CA THR A 605 -31.88 15.45 -7.80
C THR A 605 -32.22 16.05 -6.45
N ARG A 606 -32.24 17.38 -6.39
CA ARG A 606 -32.79 18.14 -5.25
C ARG A 606 -34.27 18.51 -5.46
N ALA A 607 -34.88 18.11 -6.57
CA ALA A 607 -36.28 18.39 -6.85
C ALA A 607 -37.21 17.60 -5.90
N VAL A 608 -38.03 18.33 -5.15
CA VAL A 608 -38.98 17.77 -4.18
C VAL A 608 -40.41 17.79 -4.69
N ARG A 609 -40.80 18.82 -5.46
CA ARG A 609 -42.17 18.95 -6.00
C ARG A 609 -42.43 17.91 -7.10
N ASP A 610 -43.63 17.36 -7.12
CA ASP A 610 -44.02 16.30 -8.06
C ASP A 610 -44.01 16.78 -9.52
N ASP A 611 -44.39 18.03 -9.78
CA ASP A 611 -44.34 18.66 -11.11
C ASP A 611 -42.90 18.77 -11.64
N ALA A 612 -41.97 19.26 -10.80
CA ALA A 612 -40.55 19.35 -11.15
C ALA A 612 -39.90 17.98 -11.33
N ARG A 613 -40.32 16.98 -10.53
CA ARG A 613 -39.85 15.58 -10.68
C ARG A 613 -40.44 14.93 -11.93
N ALA A 614 -41.69 15.21 -12.29
CA ALA A 614 -42.29 14.73 -13.53
C ALA A 614 -41.61 15.34 -14.76
N ALA A 615 -41.36 16.65 -14.74
CA ALA A 615 -40.61 17.35 -15.78
C ALA A 615 -39.20 16.76 -15.95
N LEU A 616 -38.45 16.57 -14.85
CA LEU A 616 -37.12 15.94 -14.89
C LEU A 616 -37.16 14.50 -15.42
N ARG A 617 -38.16 13.69 -15.04
CA ARG A 617 -38.30 12.34 -15.59
C ARG A 617 -38.52 12.38 -17.11
N SER A 618 -39.37 13.29 -17.57
CA SER A 618 -39.64 13.50 -18.99
C SER A 618 -38.39 13.96 -19.74
N GLU A 619 -37.65 14.91 -19.18
CA GLU A 619 -36.42 15.45 -19.78
C GLU A 619 -35.31 14.41 -19.84
N ILE A 620 -35.15 13.60 -18.78
CA ILE A 620 -34.21 12.46 -18.76
C ILE A 620 -34.64 11.41 -19.79
N ALA A 621 -35.93 11.10 -19.87
CA ALA A 621 -36.45 10.15 -20.85
C ALA A 621 -36.21 10.66 -22.29
N SER A 622 -36.47 11.95 -22.55
CA SER A 622 -36.18 12.59 -23.84
C SER A 622 -34.69 12.52 -24.15
N ALA A 623 -33.82 12.94 -23.23
CA ALA A 623 -32.37 12.87 -23.43
C ALA A 623 -31.87 11.45 -23.70
N THR A 624 -32.49 10.45 -23.07
CA THR A 624 -32.18 9.04 -23.30
C THR A 624 -32.66 8.58 -24.69
N VAL A 625 -33.86 8.96 -25.13
CA VAL A 625 -34.37 8.68 -26.48
C VAL A 625 -33.52 9.39 -27.54
N ASP A 626 -33.18 10.65 -27.31
CA ASP A 626 -32.37 11.47 -28.22
C ASP A 626 -30.96 10.91 -28.38
N LEU A 627 -30.39 10.34 -27.30
CA LEU A 627 -29.04 9.79 -27.28
C LEU A 627 -28.97 8.33 -27.76
N LEU A 628 -29.91 7.49 -27.30
CA LEU A 628 -29.86 6.03 -27.48
C LEU A 628 -30.89 5.48 -28.46
N GLY A 629 -31.85 6.30 -28.89
CA GLY A 629 -33.00 5.89 -29.72
C GLY A 629 -34.04 5.05 -28.97
N VAL A 630 -33.89 4.89 -27.66
CA VAL A 630 -34.78 4.11 -26.80
C VAL A 630 -35.03 4.85 -25.50
N ALA A 631 -36.26 4.79 -25.00
CA ALA A 631 -36.58 5.33 -23.68
C ALA A 631 -35.98 4.44 -22.57
N PRO A 632 -35.59 5.01 -21.43
CA PRO A 632 -35.23 4.22 -20.27
C PRO A 632 -36.50 3.53 -19.76
N ASP A 633 -36.38 2.27 -19.35
CA ASP A 633 -37.52 1.53 -18.78
C ASP A 633 -37.94 2.13 -17.43
N GLU A 634 -36.98 2.73 -16.73
CA GLU A 634 -37.25 3.41 -15.47
C GLU A 634 -36.30 4.58 -15.22
N VAL A 635 -36.88 5.73 -14.83
CA VAL A 635 -36.13 6.90 -14.33
C VAL A 635 -36.36 7.04 -12.83
N VAL A 636 -35.30 6.73 -12.08
CA VAL A 636 -35.29 6.82 -10.62
C VAL A 636 -34.67 8.14 -10.20
N LEU A 637 -35.52 9.08 -9.84
CA LEU A 637 -35.09 10.33 -9.20
C LEU A 637 -34.81 10.06 -7.71
N ALA A 638 -33.53 9.94 -7.37
CA ALA A 638 -33.10 9.63 -6.02
C ALA A 638 -32.71 10.90 -5.24
N PRO A 639 -32.87 10.92 -3.90
CA PRO A 639 -32.35 12.01 -3.10
C PRO A 639 -30.80 12.04 -3.18
N PRO A 640 -30.16 13.20 -2.90
CA PRO A 640 -28.71 13.30 -2.92
C PRO A 640 -28.03 12.26 -2.02
N ARG A 641 -26.84 11.80 -2.42
CA ARG A 641 -26.03 10.74 -1.77
C ARG A 641 -26.57 9.31 -1.92
N THR A 642 -27.52 9.07 -2.82
CA THR A 642 -28.01 7.72 -3.12
C THR A 642 -27.12 6.99 -4.13
N VAL A 643 -26.52 7.72 -5.08
CA VAL A 643 -25.61 7.12 -6.07
C VAL A 643 -24.25 6.87 -5.41
N LEU A 644 -23.91 5.60 -5.26
CA LEU A 644 -22.71 5.18 -4.52
C LEU A 644 -21.46 5.45 -5.35
N LYS A 645 -20.42 5.99 -4.70
CA LYS A 645 -19.12 6.30 -5.32
C LYS A 645 -17.96 5.63 -4.57
N THR A 646 -16.81 5.46 -5.23
CA THR A 646 -15.55 5.10 -4.59
C THR A 646 -14.97 6.30 -3.81
N SER A 647 -13.94 6.08 -2.99
CA SER A 647 -13.20 7.17 -2.33
C SER A 647 -12.51 8.11 -3.33
N SER A 648 -12.25 7.64 -4.55
CA SER A 648 -11.75 8.43 -5.69
C SER A 648 -12.85 9.08 -6.53
N GLY A 649 -14.12 9.04 -6.11
CA GLY A 649 -15.22 9.72 -6.82
C GLY A 649 -15.89 8.92 -7.94
N LYS A 650 -15.37 7.74 -8.32
CA LYS A 650 -15.91 6.90 -9.40
C LYS A 650 -17.29 6.34 -9.06
N ILE A 651 -18.24 6.37 -9.99
CA ILE A 651 -19.59 5.80 -9.81
C ILE A 651 -19.50 4.28 -9.66
N ARG A 652 -20.11 3.72 -8.60
CA ARG A 652 -20.20 2.28 -8.36
C ARG A 652 -21.51 1.73 -8.90
N ARG A 653 -21.64 1.64 -10.22
CA ARG A 653 -22.87 1.21 -10.93
C ARG A 653 -23.47 -0.07 -10.37
N ALA A 654 -22.67 -1.12 -10.20
CA ALA A 654 -23.12 -2.39 -9.63
C ALA A 654 -23.66 -2.26 -8.19
N ALA A 655 -23.08 -1.39 -7.38
CA ALA A 655 -23.55 -1.16 -6.01
C ALA A 655 -24.85 -0.32 -6.00
N SER A 656 -24.96 0.69 -6.87
CA SER A 656 -26.20 1.45 -7.08
C SER A 656 -27.33 0.55 -7.61
N ARG A 657 -27.02 -0.38 -8.52
CA ARG A 657 -27.95 -1.42 -9.00
C ARG A 657 -28.42 -2.32 -7.86
N ALA A 658 -27.52 -2.82 -7.03
CA ALA A 658 -27.88 -3.65 -5.89
C ALA A 658 -28.76 -2.88 -4.87
N LEU A 659 -28.50 -1.59 -4.66
CA LEU A 659 -29.33 -0.72 -3.82
C LEU A 659 -30.75 -0.56 -4.39
N TYR A 660 -30.85 -0.35 -5.71
CA TYR A 660 -32.11 -0.29 -6.44
C TYR A 660 -32.90 -1.60 -6.34
N GLN A 661 -32.27 -2.73 -6.63
CA GLN A 661 -32.89 -4.06 -6.58
C GLN A 661 -33.37 -4.46 -5.18
N ALA A 662 -32.69 -3.98 -4.14
CA ALA A 662 -33.11 -4.21 -2.76
C ALA A 662 -34.28 -3.32 -2.32
N GLY A 663 -34.75 -2.38 -3.16
CA GLY A 663 -35.81 -1.42 -2.80
C GLY A 663 -35.39 -0.42 -1.71
N ARG A 664 -34.09 -0.18 -1.53
CA ARG A 664 -33.54 0.63 -0.41
C ARG A 664 -33.15 2.05 -0.82
N ILE A 665 -33.69 2.53 -1.93
CA ILE A 665 -33.45 3.87 -2.48
C ILE A 665 -34.04 4.89 -1.50
N GLY A 666 -33.19 5.75 -0.92
CA GLY A 666 -33.63 6.72 0.11
C GLY A 666 -33.88 6.14 1.51
N ALA A 667 -33.54 4.87 1.78
CA ALA A 667 -33.68 4.28 3.11
C ALA A 667 -32.71 4.95 4.10
N ARG A 668 -33.21 5.34 5.29
CA ARG A 668 -32.36 5.86 6.38
C ARG A 668 -31.30 4.83 6.76
N PRO A 669 -30.03 5.22 6.97
CA PRO A 669 -29.01 4.30 7.45
C PRO A 669 -29.47 3.64 8.76
N ARG A 670 -29.19 2.35 8.92
CA ARG A 670 -29.49 1.63 10.17
C ARG A 670 -28.71 2.28 11.31
N ALA A 671 -29.29 2.32 12.51
CA ALA A 671 -28.63 2.89 13.68
C ALA A 671 -27.27 2.21 13.93
N VAL A 672 -26.21 3.01 14.00
CA VAL A 672 -24.80 2.58 14.03
C VAL A 672 -24.52 1.58 15.15
N TRP A 673 -25.22 1.70 16.28
CA TRP A 673 -25.06 0.82 17.44
C TRP A 673 -25.44 -0.64 17.17
N TRP A 674 -26.49 -0.91 16.37
CA TRP A 674 -26.89 -2.28 16.01
C TRP A 674 -25.83 -2.97 15.13
N GLU A 675 -25.16 -2.23 14.25
CA GLU A 675 -24.08 -2.78 13.43
C GLU A 675 -22.81 -3.01 14.26
N LEU A 676 -22.50 -2.14 15.22
CA LEU A 676 -21.41 -2.34 16.19
C LEU A 676 -21.64 -3.58 17.07
N VAL A 677 -22.88 -3.82 17.51
CA VAL A 677 -23.25 -5.05 18.26
C VAL A 677 -23.05 -6.29 17.41
N ARG A 678 -23.48 -6.29 16.14
CA ARG A 678 -23.22 -7.41 15.21
C ARG A 678 -21.72 -7.64 14.98
N LEU A 679 -20.92 -6.58 14.87
CA LEU A 679 -19.47 -6.69 14.71
C LEU A 679 -18.81 -7.28 15.98
N ARG A 680 -19.28 -6.91 17.17
CA ARG A 680 -18.84 -7.53 18.43
C ARG A 680 -19.24 -9.01 18.52
N LEU A 681 -20.48 -9.36 18.16
CA LEU A 681 -20.95 -10.75 18.17
C LEU A 681 -20.18 -11.62 17.17
N ARG A 682 -19.86 -11.09 15.99
CA ARG A 682 -18.98 -11.79 15.01
C ARG A 682 -17.55 -11.93 15.49
N GLY A 683 -17.04 -10.94 16.23
CA GLY A 683 -15.72 -10.98 16.86
C GLY A 683 -15.59 -12.00 18.01
N ALA A 684 -16.70 -12.52 18.55
CA ALA A 684 -16.67 -13.49 19.65
C ALA A 684 -15.99 -14.82 19.25
N ALA A 685 -16.28 -15.36 18.08
CA ALA A 685 -15.70 -16.63 17.63
C ALA A 685 -14.18 -16.53 17.32
N PRO A 686 -13.68 -15.52 16.58
CA PRO A 686 -12.24 -15.30 16.41
C PRO A 686 -11.53 -15.01 17.74
N SER A 687 -12.15 -14.23 18.65
CA SER A 687 -11.58 -13.94 19.97
C SER A 687 -11.47 -15.20 20.83
N LEU A 688 -12.49 -16.07 20.84
CA LEU A 688 -12.46 -17.36 21.53
C LEU A 688 -11.40 -18.29 20.93
N ARG A 689 -11.27 -18.33 19.59
CA ARG A 689 -10.21 -19.11 18.93
C ARG A 689 -8.81 -18.59 19.27
N ARG A 690 -8.62 -17.27 19.32
CA ARG A 690 -7.36 -16.65 19.75
C ARG A 690 -7.05 -16.98 21.21
N ALA A 691 -8.03 -16.88 22.10
CA ALA A 691 -7.87 -17.26 23.50
C ALA A 691 -7.52 -18.75 23.64
N ARG A 692 -8.18 -19.63 22.87
CA ARG A 692 -7.88 -21.07 22.84
C ARG A 692 -6.48 -21.37 22.31
N ARG A 693 -6.04 -20.66 21.25
CA ARG A 693 -4.68 -20.79 20.73
C ARG A 693 -3.66 -20.30 21.74
N ALA A 694 -3.85 -19.12 22.34
CA ALA A 694 -2.96 -18.59 23.37
C ALA A 694 -2.88 -19.54 24.59
N ALA A 695 -4.00 -20.10 25.03
CA ALA A 695 -4.01 -21.11 26.09
C ALA A 695 -3.26 -22.40 25.68
N GLY A 696 -3.43 -22.84 24.43
CA GLY A 696 -2.70 -23.96 23.84
C GLY A 696 -1.19 -23.70 23.76
N ASP A 697 -0.78 -22.51 23.34
CA ASP A 697 0.61 -22.08 23.25
C ASP A 697 1.25 -22.03 24.65
N VAL A 698 0.53 -21.53 25.67
CA VAL A 698 0.99 -21.51 27.07
C VAL A 698 1.10 -22.93 27.64
N ALA A 699 0.11 -23.77 27.38
CA ALA A 699 0.13 -25.16 27.81
C ALA A 699 1.28 -25.93 27.15
N PHE A 700 1.50 -25.73 25.85
CA PHE A 700 2.62 -26.31 25.12
C PHE A 700 3.97 -25.81 25.67
N ALA A 701 4.10 -24.50 25.92
CA ALA A 701 5.33 -23.94 26.48
C ALA A 701 5.67 -24.56 27.84
N GLY A 702 4.67 -24.70 28.72
CA GLY A 702 4.82 -25.40 30.00
C GLY A 702 5.20 -26.87 29.83
N TYR A 703 4.54 -27.59 28.91
CA TYR A 703 4.86 -28.98 28.58
C TYR A 703 6.30 -29.13 28.05
N ALA A 704 6.72 -28.30 27.09
CA ALA A 704 8.05 -28.37 26.49
C ALA A 704 9.15 -28.11 27.52
N TRP A 705 8.95 -27.15 28.44
CA TRP A 705 9.89 -26.93 29.55
C TRP A 705 9.92 -28.11 30.54
N ALA A 706 8.77 -28.71 30.85
CA ALA A 706 8.72 -29.89 31.71
C ALA A 706 9.48 -31.06 31.07
N VAL A 707 9.26 -31.32 29.78
CA VAL A 707 9.99 -32.37 29.03
C VAL A 707 11.49 -32.06 28.98
N TYR A 708 11.88 -30.83 28.66
CA TYR A 708 13.29 -30.42 28.62
C TYR A 708 13.97 -30.59 29.98
N THR A 709 13.31 -30.17 31.05
CA THR A 709 13.86 -30.24 32.43
C THR A 709 14.01 -31.70 32.88
N VAL A 710 12.95 -32.51 32.73
CA VAL A 710 12.98 -33.92 33.09
C VAL A 710 14.04 -34.65 32.28
N LEU A 711 14.04 -34.51 30.96
CA LEU A 711 15.00 -35.18 30.10
C LEU A 711 16.44 -34.69 30.37
N GLY A 712 16.62 -33.39 30.57
CA GLY A 712 17.91 -32.77 30.90
C GLY A 712 18.50 -33.31 32.21
N MET A 713 17.68 -33.48 33.26
CA MET A 713 18.11 -34.10 34.52
C MET A 713 18.59 -35.54 34.33
N HIS A 714 17.85 -36.34 33.55
CA HIS A 714 18.24 -37.72 33.26
C HIS A 714 19.52 -37.79 32.43
N VAL A 715 19.68 -36.90 31.44
CA VAL A 715 20.90 -36.79 30.64
C VAL A 715 22.08 -36.39 31.52
N ALA A 716 21.93 -35.38 32.39
CA ALA A 716 22.98 -34.96 33.30
C ALA A 716 23.45 -36.10 34.22
N LEU A 717 22.51 -36.88 34.77
CA LEU A 717 22.80 -38.07 35.58
C LEU A 717 23.53 -39.16 34.77
N LEU A 718 23.06 -39.47 33.56
CA LEU A 718 23.73 -40.46 32.69
C LEU A 718 25.14 -40.00 32.29
N LEU A 719 25.34 -38.70 32.03
CA LEU A 719 26.65 -38.13 31.71
C LEU A 719 27.62 -38.12 32.88
N LEU A 720 27.12 -38.09 34.13
CA LEU A 720 27.91 -38.31 35.34
C LEU A 720 28.43 -39.75 35.41
N LEU A 721 27.55 -40.73 35.15
CA LEU A 721 27.81 -42.16 35.30
C LEU A 721 28.60 -42.77 34.13
N LEU A 722 28.55 -42.19 32.92
CA LEU A 722 29.18 -42.77 31.74
C LEU A 722 30.67 -42.37 31.61
N PRO A 723 31.62 -43.34 31.60
CA PRO A 723 33.05 -43.07 31.59
C PRO A 723 33.59 -42.72 30.20
N ARG A 724 32.97 -43.20 29.12
CA ARG A 724 33.45 -43.01 27.73
C ARG A 724 32.79 -41.82 27.04
N ALA A 725 33.60 -40.97 26.39
CA ALA A 725 33.13 -39.78 25.67
C ALA A 725 32.15 -40.12 24.52
N ASP A 726 32.32 -41.27 23.86
CA ASP A 726 31.43 -41.68 22.75
C ASP A 726 30.07 -42.14 23.24
N TRP A 727 30.00 -42.72 24.44
CA TRP A 727 28.74 -43.10 25.07
C TRP A 727 27.97 -41.87 25.51
N ARG A 728 28.67 -40.92 26.13
CA ARG A 728 28.11 -39.61 26.50
C ARG A 728 27.48 -38.89 25.31
N ARG A 729 28.16 -38.88 24.16
CA ARG A 729 27.67 -38.27 22.91
C ARG A 729 26.48 -39.01 22.29
N ARG A 730 26.47 -40.34 22.31
CA ARG A 730 25.32 -41.14 21.86
C ARG A 730 24.07 -40.86 22.70
N VAL A 731 24.23 -40.77 24.02
CA VAL A 731 23.12 -40.42 24.93
C VAL A 731 22.62 -39.01 24.68
N ALA A 732 23.51 -38.02 24.53
CA ALA A 732 23.11 -36.65 24.20
C ALA A 732 22.35 -36.57 22.87
N ARG A 733 22.82 -37.26 21.82
CA ARG A 733 22.14 -37.33 20.51
C ARG A 733 20.76 -37.99 20.60
N ALA A 734 20.66 -39.11 21.32
CA ALA A 734 19.39 -39.81 21.53
C ALA A 734 18.40 -38.93 22.30
N ALA A 735 18.87 -38.20 23.31
CA ALA A 735 18.06 -37.28 24.08
C ALA A 735 17.55 -36.11 23.26
N VAL A 736 18.37 -35.47 22.42
CA VAL A 736 17.89 -34.37 21.56
C VAL A 736 16.85 -34.89 20.55
N ARG A 737 17.04 -36.08 19.98
CA ARG A 737 16.03 -36.70 19.09
C ARG A 737 14.74 -37.06 19.82
N LEU A 738 14.84 -37.50 21.08
CA LEU A 738 13.69 -37.77 21.93
C LEU A 738 12.96 -36.47 22.30
N LEU A 739 13.70 -35.41 22.64
CA LEU A 739 13.14 -34.07 22.88
C LEU A 739 12.37 -33.56 21.66
N ALA A 740 12.97 -33.68 20.47
CA ALA A 740 12.36 -33.30 19.20
C ALA A 740 11.04 -34.07 18.95
N ARG A 741 11.02 -35.38 19.23
CA ARG A 741 9.81 -36.22 19.09
C ARG A 741 8.74 -35.85 20.11
N LEU A 742 9.10 -35.69 21.39
CA LEU A 742 8.15 -35.39 22.46
C LEU A 742 7.55 -33.99 22.30
N THR A 743 8.33 -33.01 21.84
CA THR A 743 7.85 -31.63 21.61
C THR A 743 7.22 -31.41 20.24
N GLY A 744 7.19 -32.44 19.37
CA GLY A 744 6.65 -32.32 18.01
C GLY A 744 7.44 -31.32 17.15
N THR A 745 8.76 -31.24 17.33
CA THR A 745 9.68 -30.38 16.59
C THR A 745 10.57 -31.24 15.67
N PRO A 746 10.06 -31.70 14.51
CA PRO A 746 10.84 -32.58 13.63
C PRO A 746 12.11 -31.88 13.13
N ILE A 747 13.21 -32.63 13.09
CA ILE A 747 14.51 -32.18 12.55
C ILE A 747 14.72 -32.88 11.21
N SER A 748 14.58 -32.16 10.11
CA SER A 748 14.90 -32.62 8.76
C SER A 748 16.33 -32.21 8.40
N VAL A 749 17.01 -33.09 7.67
CA VAL A 749 18.41 -32.87 7.29
C VAL A 749 18.59 -33.22 5.83
N HIS A 750 19.19 -32.32 5.07
CA HIS A 750 19.49 -32.47 3.65
C HIS A 750 20.98 -32.28 3.39
N GLY A 751 21.56 -33.11 2.50
CA GLY A 751 22.94 -32.95 2.04
C GLY A 751 24.02 -33.39 3.02
N LEU A 752 23.69 -34.15 4.07
CA LEU A 752 24.65 -34.59 5.09
C LEU A 752 25.81 -35.43 4.50
N ASP A 753 25.54 -36.21 3.45
CA ASP A 753 26.53 -37.02 2.73
C ASP A 753 27.60 -36.17 2.01
N GLY A 754 27.37 -34.86 1.86
CA GLY A 754 28.33 -33.91 1.30
C GLY A 754 29.40 -33.43 2.29
N LEU A 755 29.38 -33.87 3.55
CA LEU A 755 30.42 -33.55 4.52
C LEU A 755 31.72 -34.32 4.21
N PRO A 756 32.90 -33.66 4.23
CA PRO A 756 34.17 -34.35 4.03
C PRO A 756 34.40 -35.43 5.09
N SER A 757 34.97 -36.57 4.69
CA SER A 757 35.39 -37.64 5.60
C SER A 757 36.63 -37.28 6.43
N GLY A 758 37.42 -36.29 5.98
CA GLY A 758 38.55 -35.71 6.70
C GLY A 758 38.18 -34.51 7.58
N THR A 759 39.18 -33.78 8.05
CA THR A 759 38.99 -32.56 8.84
C THR A 759 38.34 -31.46 7.99
N SER A 760 37.35 -30.76 8.54
CA SER A 760 36.65 -29.66 7.87
C SER A 760 36.07 -28.62 8.85
N ILE A 761 35.78 -27.43 8.34
CA ILE A 761 35.16 -26.35 9.12
C ILE A 761 33.75 -26.13 8.59
N ALA A 762 32.73 -26.25 9.43
CA ALA A 762 31.35 -25.93 9.06
C ALA A 762 30.99 -24.51 9.48
N VAL A 763 30.43 -23.72 8.56
CA VAL A 763 29.98 -22.34 8.80
C VAL A 763 28.46 -22.27 8.71
N VAL A 764 27.82 -21.71 9.74
CA VAL A 764 26.37 -21.73 9.93
C VAL A 764 25.80 -20.31 9.84
N ASN A 765 24.55 -20.14 9.43
CA ASN A 765 23.91 -18.83 9.21
C ASN A 765 23.65 -17.98 10.47
N HIS A 766 23.42 -18.58 11.65
CA HIS A 766 23.19 -17.79 12.88
C HIS A 766 23.37 -18.57 14.20
N PRO A 767 23.56 -17.89 15.34
CA PRO A 767 23.42 -18.49 16.66
C PRO A 767 22.00 -18.34 17.22
N SER A 768 21.45 -19.43 17.77
CA SER A 768 20.19 -19.50 18.52
C SER A 768 20.35 -20.41 19.76
N TRP A 769 19.39 -20.38 20.69
CA TRP A 769 19.37 -21.31 21.83
C TRP A 769 19.26 -22.79 21.42
N ILE A 770 18.71 -23.05 20.23
CA ILE A 770 18.41 -24.41 19.76
C ILE A 770 19.47 -24.93 18.77
N ASP A 771 20.17 -24.05 18.04
CA ASP A 771 21.08 -24.45 16.95
C ASP A 771 22.17 -25.44 17.41
N PRO A 772 22.86 -25.25 18.55
CA PRO A 772 23.86 -26.21 19.01
C PRO A 772 23.26 -27.60 19.31
N LEU A 773 22.03 -27.65 19.85
CA LEU A 773 21.34 -28.90 20.12
C LEU A 773 20.94 -29.60 18.81
N ALA A 774 20.34 -28.86 17.88
CA ALA A 774 19.91 -29.37 16.59
C ALA A 774 21.09 -29.90 15.77
N LEU A 775 22.20 -29.17 15.71
CA LEU A 775 23.42 -29.61 15.04
C LEU A 775 24.07 -30.81 15.75
N ALA A 776 24.09 -30.87 17.08
CA ALA A 776 24.64 -32.01 17.82
C ALA A 776 23.88 -33.33 17.55
N ALA A 777 22.59 -33.24 17.23
CA ALA A 777 21.76 -34.39 16.88
C ALA A 777 22.08 -34.99 15.50
N VAL A 778 22.75 -34.21 14.65
CA VAL A 778 22.86 -34.46 13.21
C VAL A 778 24.32 -34.59 12.75
N MET A 779 25.21 -33.70 13.18
CA MET A 779 26.60 -33.62 12.71
C MET A 779 27.42 -34.87 13.08
N PRO A 780 28.40 -35.29 12.25
CA PRO A 780 29.31 -36.39 12.56
C PRO A 780 30.10 -36.19 13.85
N GLN A 781 30.58 -37.28 14.46
CA GLN A 781 31.26 -37.25 15.77
C GLN A 781 32.61 -36.50 15.78
N SER A 782 33.16 -36.23 14.59
CA SER A 782 34.39 -35.48 14.36
C SER A 782 34.23 -33.96 14.59
N PHE A 783 33.00 -33.43 14.54
CA PHE A 783 32.74 -32.00 14.72
C PHE A 783 32.63 -31.59 16.19
N ARG A 784 33.37 -30.55 16.56
CA ARG A 784 33.33 -29.89 17.87
C ARG A 784 32.67 -28.51 17.71
N PHE A 785 31.72 -28.20 18.57
CA PHE A 785 31.17 -26.84 18.67
C PHE A 785 32.14 -25.93 19.41
N VAL A 786 32.40 -24.76 18.83
CA VAL A 786 33.04 -23.63 19.51
C VAL A 786 31.91 -22.81 20.12
N ALA A 787 31.68 -22.95 21.42
CA ALA A 787 30.61 -22.26 22.13
C ALA A 787 31.15 -21.00 22.83
N ALA A 788 30.31 -19.96 22.92
CA ALA A 788 30.64 -18.77 23.71
C ALA A 788 30.69 -19.11 25.21
N GLU A 789 31.67 -18.57 25.92
CA GLU A 789 31.92 -18.77 27.36
C GLU A 789 30.70 -18.47 28.27
N VAL A 790 29.76 -17.63 27.83
CA VAL A 790 28.49 -17.38 28.54
C VAL A 790 27.71 -18.68 28.81
N LEU A 791 27.85 -19.71 27.98
CA LEU A 791 27.24 -21.02 28.17
C LEU A 791 28.00 -21.91 29.16
N GLU A 792 29.26 -21.60 29.48
CA GLU A 792 30.09 -22.34 30.44
C GLU A 792 29.57 -22.18 31.88
N HIS A 793 29.07 -20.99 32.20
CA HIS A 793 28.58 -20.65 33.54
C HIS A 793 27.07 -20.88 33.73
N GLN A 794 26.34 -21.40 32.73
CA GLN A 794 24.90 -21.70 32.83
C GLN A 794 24.59 -23.08 33.42
N GLY A 795 24.89 -23.28 34.70
CA GLY A 795 24.41 -24.40 35.51
C GLY A 795 24.59 -25.79 34.86
N VAL A 796 23.50 -26.55 34.72
CA VAL A 796 23.49 -27.92 34.15
C VAL A 796 23.93 -27.93 32.68
N ASN A 797 23.61 -26.91 31.89
CA ASN A 797 23.98 -26.84 30.47
C ASN A 797 25.49 -26.69 30.28
N GLY A 798 26.13 -25.81 31.06
CA GLY A 798 27.59 -25.69 31.09
C GLY A 798 28.30 -26.95 31.59
N PHE A 799 27.69 -27.68 32.54
CA PHE A 799 28.19 -28.98 32.99
C PHE A 799 28.12 -30.06 31.88
N VAL A 800 26.98 -30.17 31.20
CA VAL A 800 26.76 -31.13 30.09
C VAL A 800 27.74 -30.88 28.94
N LEU A 801 27.90 -29.62 28.52
CA LEU A 801 28.77 -29.25 27.41
C LEU A 801 30.26 -29.55 27.70
N ARG A 802 30.73 -29.31 28.93
CA ARG A 802 32.09 -29.68 29.37
C ARG A 802 32.33 -31.19 29.31
N ARG A 803 31.37 -32.00 29.79
CA ARG A 803 31.48 -33.48 29.76
C ARG A 803 31.43 -34.06 28.33
N LEU A 804 30.83 -33.36 27.38
CA LEU A 804 30.81 -33.74 25.96
C LEU A 804 32.11 -33.37 25.21
N GLY A 805 33.01 -32.62 25.84
CA GLY A 805 34.29 -32.22 25.27
C GLY A 805 34.16 -31.12 24.22
N HIS A 806 33.23 -30.18 24.44
CA HIS A 806 33.17 -28.93 23.68
C HIS A 806 34.23 -27.95 24.20
N GLN A 807 34.77 -27.13 23.31
CA GLN A 807 35.74 -26.10 23.66
C GLN A 807 35.02 -24.75 23.70
N PHE A 808 35.29 -23.99 24.76
CA PHE A 808 34.79 -22.63 24.95
C PHE A 808 35.88 -21.64 24.54
N VAL A 809 35.51 -20.59 23.83
CA VAL A 809 36.42 -19.52 23.39
C VAL A 809 35.82 -18.18 23.81
N GLU A 810 36.62 -17.34 24.46
CA GLU A 810 36.31 -15.97 24.86
C GLU A 810 35.97 -15.13 23.62
N ARG A 811 34.79 -14.51 23.58
CA ARG A 811 34.31 -13.74 22.42
C ARG A 811 34.22 -12.23 22.67
N HIS A 812 34.91 -11.70 23.69
CA HIS A 812 34.85 -10.29 24.05
C HIS A 812 36.27 -9.74 24.26
N GLU A 813 37.02 -9.49 23.19
CA GLU A 813 37.95 -8.36 23.01
C GLU A 813 38.79 -8.55 21.73
N ARG A 814 38.92 -7.47 20.94
CA ARG A 814 39.63 -7.46 19.63
C ARG A 814 41.12 -7.79 19.72
N GLU A 815 41.71 -7.84 20.92
CA GLU A 815 43.15 -8.03 21.13
C GLU A 815 43.60 -9.50 21.25
N HIS A 816 42.68 -10.46 21.43
CA HIS A 816 43.02 -11.89 21.57
C HIS A 816 42.90 -12.73 20.26
N GLY A 817 42.45 -12.12 19.15
CA GLY A 817 42.10 -12.84 17.91
C GLY A 817 43.26 -13.59 17.22
N VAL A 818 44.51 -13.18 17.42
CA VAL A 818 45.68 -13.88 16.83
C VAL A 818 46.02 -15.16 17.61
N ALA A 819 46.01 -15.10 18.94
CA ALA A 819 46.31 -16.24 19.82
C ALA A 819 45.27 -17.37 19.69
N ASP A 820 43.99 -17.03 19.53
CA ASP A 820 42.91 -18.00 19.29
C ASP A 820 42.99 -18.63 17.90
N THR A 821 43.41 -17.86 16.89
CA THR A 821 43.60 -18.37 15.52
C THR A 821 44.72 -19.40 15.46
N ASP A 822 45.84 -19.16 16.16
CA ASP A 822 46.97 -20.11 16.22
C ASP A 822 46.60 -21.38 17.01
N ARG A 823 45.83 -21.25 18.09
CA ARG A 823 45.30 -22.38 18.86
C ARG A 823 44.33 -23.25 18.04
N LEU A 824 43.38 -22.63 17.33
CA LEU A 824 42.46 -23.34 16.43
C LEU A 824 43.19 -23.98 15.26
N THR A 825 44.22 -23.32 14.71
CA THR A 825 45.10 -23.89 13.68
C THR A 825 45.79 -25.17 14.18
N GLY A 826 46.31 -25.17 15.42
CA GLY A 826 46.90 -26.36 16.03
C GLY A 826 45.92 -27.53 16.17
N LEU A 827 44.67 -27.26 16.50
CA LEU A 827 43.64 -28.29 16.67
C LEU A 827 43.12 -28.84 15.33
N VAL A 828 42.97 -27.98 14.31
CA VAL A 828 42.64 -28.42 12.95
C VAL A 828 43.78 -29.29 12.39
N ARG A 829 45.05 -28.93 12.61
CA ARG A 829 46.21 -29.76 12.26
C ARG A 829 46.27 -31.08 13.03
N ALA A 830 45.74 -31.12 14.25
CA ALA A 830 45.54 -32.35 15.02
C ALA A 830 44.31 -33.17 14.58
N GLY A 831 43.66 -32.78 13.47
CA GLY A 831 42.58 -33.54 12.83
C GLY A 831 41.16 -33.20 13.30
N GLN A 832 40.95 -32.12 14.06
CA GLN A 832 39.64 -31.78 14.64
C GLN A 832 38.81 -30.86 13.74
N SER A 833 37.53 -31.23 13.51
CA SER A 833 36.58 -30.41 12.74
C SER A 833 35.79 -29.48 13.66
N PHE A 834 35.41 -28.29 13.16
CA PHE A 834 34.74 -27.26 13.97
C PHE A 834 33.46 -26.74 13.32
N VAL A 835 32.53 -26.27 14.15
CA VAL A 835 31.34 -25.52 13.71
C VAL A 835 31.45 -24.08 14.18
N ILE A 836 31.24 -23.13 13.27
CA ILE A 836 31.42 -21.69 13.49
C ILE A 836 30.14 -20.93 13.13
N PHE A 837 29.77 -19.99 14.00
CA PHE A 837 28.62 -19.09 13.84
C PHE A 837 29.08 -17.66 13.49
N PRO A 838 28.24 -16.85 12.81
CA PRO A 838 28.54 -15.46 12.44
C PRO A 838 28.60 -14.53 13.67
N GLU A 839 29.02 -13.28 13.44
CA GLU A 839 29.23 -12.28 14.49
C GLU A 839 27.94 -11.87 15.21
N GLY A 840 28.06 -11.55 16.51
CA GLY A 840 27.03 -10.88 17.29
C GLY A 840 26.27 -11.75 18.30
N ARG A 841 25.46 -11.08 19.13
CA ARG A 841 24.61 -11.71 20.17
C ARG A 841 23.46 -12.48 19.53
N LEU A 842 22.88 -13.43 20.28
CA LEU A 842 21.58 -14.03 19.97
C LEU A 842 20.60 -12.90 19.63
N ALA A 843 20.06 -12.91 18.42
CA ALA A 843 19.24 -11.81 17.92
C ALA A 843 17.95 -12.33 17.33
N ARG A 844 16.89 -11.54 17.53
CA ARG A 844 15.54 -11.85 17.06
C ARG A 844 15.33 -11.56 15.58
N ALA A 845 15.96 -10.51 15.04
CA ALA A 845 15.81 -10.14 13.64
C ALA A 845 16.41 -11.21 12.72
N PRO A 846 15.67 -11.67 11.70
CA PRO A 846 16.20 -12.59 10.69
C PRO A 846 17.27 -11.87 9.85
N GLY A 847 18.28 -12.62 9.41
CA GLY A 847 19.32 -12.10 8.53
C GLY A 847 20.71 -12.66 8.81
N LEU A 848 21.46 -12.85 7.73
CA LEU A 848 22.83 -13.38 7.77
C LEU A 848 23.83 -12.27 8.12
N ARG A 849 24.40 -12.33 9.32
CA ARG A 849 25.38 -11.35 9.81
C ARG A 849 26.78 -11.59 9.23
N PRO A 850 27.66 -10.57 9.24
CA PRO A 850 29.04 -10.72 8.83
C PRO A 850 29.76 -11.84 9.60
N PHE A 851 30.70 -12.51 8.93
CA PHE A 851 31.55 -13.54 9.55
C PHE A 851 32.95 -12.99 9.90
N HIS A 852 33.47 -13.35 11.07
CA HIS A 852 34.87 -13.09 11.44
C HIS A 852 35.85 -13.84 10.52
N MET A 853 36.97 -13.19 10.21
CA MET A 853 38.01 -13.75 9.34
C MET A 853 38.75 -14.97 9.92
N GLY A 854 38.78 -15.13 11.25
CA GLY A 854 39.60 -16.16 11.92
C GLY A 854 39.37 -17.57 11.38
N ALA A 855 38.11 -17.97 11.19
CA ALA A 855 37.73 -19.27 10.63
C ALA A 855 38.33 -19.54 9.24
N PHE A 856 38.26 -18.53 8.37
CA PHE A 856 38.69 -18.62 6.97
C PHE A 856 40.20 -18.50 6.84
N VAL A 857 40.85 -17.75 7.75
CA VAL A 857 42.31 -17.71 7.87
C VAL A 857 42.85 -19.07 8.32
N VAL A 858 42.20 -19.73 9.30
CA VAL A 858 42.56 -21.10 9.70
C VAL A 858 42.38 -22.06 8.53
N ALA A 859 41.25 -22.00 7.82
CA ALA A 859 40.99 -22.83 6.63
C ALA A 859 42.07 -22.65 5.55
N ALA A 860 42.38 -21.40 5.19
CA ALA A 860 43.41 -21.07 4.20
C ALA A 860 44.80 -21.59 4.62
N ARG A 861 45.23 -21.32 5.86
CA ARG A 861 46.55 -21.75 6.39
C ARG A 861 46.71 -23.27 6.57
N THR A 862 45.61 -24.00 6.64
CA THR A 862 45.61 -25.46 6.85
C THR A 862 45.20 -26.24 5.60
N GLY A 863 44.73 -25.57 4.54
CA GLY A 863 44.22 -26.21 3.33
C GLY A 863 42.91 -26.98 3.53
N VAL A 864 42.20 -26.72 4.63
CA VAL A 864 41.00 -27.46 5.02
C VAL A 864 39.74 -26.83 4.39
N PRO A 865 38.82 -27.62 3.80
CA PRO A 865 37.63 -27.08 3.19
C PRO A 865 36.61 -26.55 4.21
N VAL A 866 35.86 -25.52 3.80
CA VAL A 866 34.79 -24.91 4.57
C VAL A 866 33.43 -25.33 4.01
N THR A 867 32.58 -25.93 4.83
CA THR A 867 31.25 -26.42 4.45
C THR A 867 30.17 -25.43 4.91
N PRO A 868 29.40 -24.82 3.98
CA PRO A 868 28.29 -23.94 4.33
C PRO A 868 27.07 -24.74 4.82
N VAL A 869 26.42 -24.27 5.89
CA VAL A 869 25.24 -24.91 6.50
C VAL A 869 24.14 -23.87 6.74
N GLY A 870 22.96 -24.09 6.16
CA GLY A 870 21.77 -23.29 6.40
C GLY A 870 20.82 -23.94 7.41
N ILE A 871 20.46 -23.24 8.48
CA ILE A 871 19.46 -23.65 9.47
C ILE A 871 18.21 -22.78 9.35
N ARG A 872 17.04 -23.42 9.34
CA ARG A 872 15.73 -22.76 9.36
C ARG A 872 14.88 -23.21 10.55
N GLY A 873 14.07 -22.30 11.06
CA GLY A 873 12.99 -22.59 12.03
C GLY A 873 13.37 -22.50 13.52
N THR A 874 14.64 -22.66 13.89
CA THR A 874 15.08 -22.68 15.30
C THR A 874 14.83 -21.36 16.05
N ARG A 875 15.09 -20.20 15.43
CA ARG A 875 14.77 -18.86 15.98
C ARG A 875 13.26 -18.63 16.20
N THR A 876 12.42 -19.31 15.42
CA THR A 876 10.95 -19.23 15.54
C THR A 876 10.43 -20.09 16.69
N ILE A 877 11.10 -21.20 17.00
CA ILE A 877 10.75 -22.12 18.08
C ILE A 877 11.07 -21.52 19.45
N LEU A 878 12.29 -21.01 19.66
CA LEU A 878 12.68 -20.38 20.94
C LEU A 878 13.47 -19.10 20.70
N ARG A 879 12.89 -17.98 21.13
CA ARG A 879 13.41 -16.64 20.86
C ARG A 879 14.43 -16.21 21.93
N PRO A 880 15.45 -15.41 21.59
CA PRO A 880 16.49 -14.99 22.54
C PRO A 880 15.96 -14.30 23.80
N GLU A 881 15.00 -13.39 23.63
CA GLU A 881 14.43 -12.55 24.70
C GLU A 881 13.24 -13.19 25.44
N HIS A 882 12.73 -14.33 24.95
CA HIS A 882 11.58 -14.99 25.54
C HIS A 882 11.83 -16.49 25.68
N HIS A 883 11.83 -16.98 26.92
CA HIS A 883 11.90 -18.40 27.25
C HIS A 883 10.58 -19.13 26.95
N PHE A 884 9.91 -18.82 25.84
CA PHE A 884 8.58 -19.36 25.52
C PHE A 884 8.64 -20.21 24.24
N PRO A 885 8.79 -21.54 24.35
CA PRO A 885 8.92 -22.42 23.20
C PRO A 885 7.59 -22.56 22.43
N ARG A 886 7.68 -22.59 21.09
CA ARG A 886 6.55 -22.71 20.16
C ARG A 886 6.71 -23.94 19.27
N HIS A 887 5.61 -24.43 18.71
CA HIS A 887 5.67 -25.47 17.68
C HIS A 887 6.39 -24.96 16.43
N GLY A 888 7.21 -25.82 15.82
CA GLY A 888 7.92 -25.53 14.58
C GLY A 888 8.74 -26.72 14.11
N ALA A 889 9.13 -26.72 12.84
CA ALA A 889 10.07 -27.68 12.28
C ALA A 889 11.47 -27.05 12.20
N ILE A 890 12.49 -27.89 12.26
CA ILE A 890 13.89 -27.49 12.11
C ILE A 890 14.41 -28.15 10.83
N ASP A 891 14.80 -27.33 9.85
CA ASP A 891 15.40 -27.82 8.62
C ASP A 891 16.87 -27.41 8.58
N ILE A 892 17.75 -28.40 8.37
CA ILE A 892 19.20 -28.19 8.25
C ILE A 892 19.62 -28.64 6.85
N THR A 893 20.18 -27.72 6.07
CA THR A 893 20.69 -28.00 4.73
C THR A 893 22.20 -27.80 4.69
N VAL A 894 22.93 -28.86 4.34
CA VAL A 894 24.39 -28.84 4.20
C VAL A 894 24.75 -28.66 2.72
N GLY A 895 25.56 -27.64 2.41
CA GLY A 895 26.03 -27.37 1.05
C GLY A 895 27.36 -28.07 0.72
N GLN A 896 27.83 -27.86 -0.50
CA GLN A 896 29.10 -28.44 -0.97
C GLN A 896 30.30 -27.76 -0.28
N PRO A 897 31.34 -28.52 0.13
CA PRO A 897 32.55 -27.95 0.72
C PRO A 897 33.31 -27.07 -0.27
N ILE A 898 33.77 -25.90 0.18
CA ILE A 898 34.54 -24.93 -0.60
C ILE A 898 35.99 -24.96 -0.11
N ALA A 899 36.93 -25.26 -1.00
CA ALA A 899 38.35 -25.30 -0.69
C ALA A 899 38.99 -23.90 -0.81
N PRO A 900 39.99 -23.56 0.04
CA PRO A 900 40.75 -22.33 -0.12
C PRO A 900 41.58 -22.34 -1.43
N ALA A 901 41.63 -21.21 -2.13
CA ALA A 901 42.44 -21.05 -3.34
C ALA A 901 43.94 -20.83 -3.08
N GLY A 902 44.33 -20.65 -1.81
CA GLY A 902 45.69 -20.40 -1.36
C GLY A 902 45.78 -20.27 0.17
N ASP A 903 46.96 -19.96 0.69
CA ASP A 903 47.27 -19.91 2.13
C ASP A 903 47.40 -18.48 2.70
N ASN A 904 47.23 -17.47 1.84
CA ASN A 904 47.38 -16.06 2.19
C ASN A 904 46.06 -15.40 2.61
N TRP A 905 46.14 -14.14 3.05
CA TRP A 905 44.96 -13.38 3.51
C TRP A 905 43.93 -13.16 2.41
N ALA A 906 44.36 -12.94 1.15
CA ALA A 906 43.44 -12.73 0.03
C ALA A 906 42.58 -13.98 -0.23
N ALA A 907 43.19 -15.17 -0.21
CA ALA A 907 42.48 -16.44 -0.33
C ALA A 907 41.46 -16.65 0.80
N ALA A 908 41.77 -16.22 2.04
CA ALA A 908 40.82 -16.27 3.14
C ALA A 908 39.61 -15.33 2.94
N VAL A 909 39.82 -14.15 2.34
CA VAL A 909 38.74 -13.18 2.05
C VAL A 909 37.82 -13.72 0.96
N GLU A 910 38.37 -14.23 -0.14
CA GLU A 910 37.60 -14.86 -1.22
C GLU A 910 36.78 -16.05 -0.70
N LEU A 911 37.41 -16.91 0.12
CA LEU A 911 36.74 -18.05 0.74
C LEU A 911 35.57 -17.61 1.63
N ARG A 912 35.72 -16.52 2.40
CA ARG A 912 34.62 -15.97 3.21
C ARG A 912 33.44 -15.54 2.34
N HIS A 913 33.69 -14.81 1.25
CA HIS A 913 32.63 -14.34 0.36
C HIS A 913 31.89 -15.51 -0.29
N ALA A 914 32.62 -16.48 -0.85
CA ALA A 914 32.01 -17.66 -1.49
C ALA A 914 31.18 -18.50 -0.50
N VAL A 915 31.69 -18.73 0.72
CA VAL A 915 30.96 -19.49 1.76
C VAL A 915 29.73 -18.73 2.23
N ARG A 916 29.84 -17.41 2.42
CA ARG A 916 28.73 -16.55 2.84
C ARG A 916 27.59 -16.58 1.84
N ASP A 917 27.87 -16.42 0.55
CA ASP A 917 26.84 -16.43 -0.50
C ASP A 917 26.12 -17.78 -0.55
N ALA A 918 26.87 -18.89 -0.39
CA ALA A 918 26.30 -20.22 -0.27
C ALA A 918 25.40 -20.35 0.97
N VAL A 919 25.84 -19.86 2.15
CA VAL A 919 25.04 -19.88 3.38
C VAL A 919 23.76 -19.03 3.23
N LEU A 920 23.83 -17.88 2.58
CA LEU A 920 22.67 -17.01 2.34
C LEU A 920 21.60 -17.73 1.51
N ILE A 921 22.00 -18.39 0.42
CA ILE A 921 21.10 -19.18 -0.44
C ILE A 921 20.49 -20.36 0.34
N LEU A 922 21.32 -21.12 1.06
CA LEU A 922 20.88 -22.32 1.78
C LEU A 922 19.96 -21.97 2.96
N SER A 923 20.26 -20.89 3.69
CA SER A 923 19.46 -20.44 4.82
C SER A 923 18.17 -19.74 4.41
N GLY A 924 18.13 -19.11 3.23
CA GLY A 924 16.98 -18.30 2.80
C GLY A 924 16.73 -17.08 3.69
N GLU A 925 17.75 -16.66 4.45
CA GLU A 925 17.67 -15.44 5.26
C GLU A 925 17.87 -14.19 4.39
N PRO A 926 17.27 -13.05 4.78
CA PRO A 926 17.55 -11.79 4.12
C PRO A 926 19.02 -11.41 4.33
N ASP A 927 19.62 -10.80 3.32
CA ASP A 927 20.95 -10.23 3.49
C ASP A 927 20.85 -9.02 4.45
N VAL A 928 21.80 -8.83 5.35
CA VAL A 928 21.84 -7.67 6.26
C VAL A 928 23.18 -6.93 6.21
N GLU A 929 24.12 -7.36 5.38
CA GLU A 929 25.45 -6.75 5.19
C GLU A 929 25.54 -5.98 3.89
#